data_AF-A0A3S7UUV7-F1
#
_entry.id   AF-A0A3S7UUV7-F1
#
_cell.length_a   1.000
_cell.length_b   1.000
_cell.length_c   1.000
_cell.angle_alpha   90.00
_cell.angle_beta   90.00
_cell.angle_gamma   90.00
#
_symmetry.space_group_name_H-M   'P 1'
#
loop_
_entity.id
_entity.type
_entity.pdbx_description
1 polymer ?
#
loop_
_entity_poly.entity_id
_entity_poly.type
_entity_poly.pdbx_seq_one_letter_code
_entity_poly.pdbx_strand_id
1 'polypeptide(L)'
;MRARPLPASPLAARSASISRTGFDLDRGAFGARMRRAKSLALGIALAAAAGCGSQASTRSDDKPAAITDAAAPSADASAKENAAPRAPLAQREGQALVRSPSEAALYLADEDHSALRRVALTPDLTEAPAIADPPSIQYGDASEARVELPGRPAQVFATGDRVLVTVRDPGLLMVFSSGEAPKEIGRVALPYDAWGLAVSPDASVAYVTSAWSHKLTRIDLAALKVVWSVDVAREPRGVTVTADGAKVYVSHLVGADLTRVDVTGAGEPKVERVSFPADPLRTFAGDKSVSASLGYATILSPDGHRLFTARHALGALWSWQGNSTVDVLSTVTGEPVAVTRSGKPHGQATTEHLKNGPSWADHAGAFAVGAGRFTQPRAMVYRRKTHHLLVASEGRAMLAELDALNTAPGLIVNRLYRLGGLAPAEPTKIQIPPHCGAPTGVALSSDEDVAWVYCRTTDNVVAVRLTPDGVRGVSSETTFVAGGAFHRKLSPWGPFAYARLAVPAAKESLALGRRLFFDAEEPVVSGDMACAGCHPDGRDDGHVWREIVDNGFTKTSQFRAGPSLAVGMEQKPYGVARQTPMLAGRVNALGPYGWHGESATLVDRIKAGFSLHRDNQMATDGATMRMRAEPLAEFLRTGLVPPPREPRELDAEEQKGKEIFASAKTKCVTCHVPSSELTDRSSLALRGFRALPLFDEDPRKDYKVPSLFYVGSTAPYYHDGSEASLEDLIEHNQDRMGRTSHLTKGERAELVAYLKTL
;
A
#
# COMPACT_ATOMS: atom_id res chain seq x y z
N MET A 1 -53.05 1.31 -44.06
CA MET A 1 -52.71 -0.01 -44.65
C MET A 1 -51.96 -0.79 -43.55
N ARG A 2 -52.54 -1.66 -42.69
CA ARG A 2 -53.19 -2.98 -42.90
C ARG A 2 -52.43 -3.80 -43.98
N ALA A 3 -51.94 -5.02 -43.79
CA ALA A 3 -52.13 -6.08 -42.80
C ALA A 3 -51.01 -7.16 -42.88
N ARG A 4 -50.89 -8.01 -41.83
CA ARG A 4 -50.29 -9.37 -41.83
C ARG A 4 -51.14 -10.35 -42.69
N PRO A 5 -50.76 -11.62 -43.04
CA PRO A 5 -50.19 -12.66 -42.16
C PRO A 5 -49.31 -13.80 -42.77
N LEU A 6 -49.01 -14.79 -41.90
CA LEU A 6 -48.26 -16.06 -41.98
C LEU A 6 -48.69 -17.05 -43.10
N PRO A 7 -47.99 -18.20 -43.25
CA PRO A 7 -48.56 -19.43 -42.65
C PRO A 7 -47.55 -20.37 -41.97
N ALA A 8 -48.12 -21.39 -41.32
CA ALA A 8 -47.52 -22.36 -40.40
C ALA A 8 -47.57 -23.81 -40.93
N SER A 9 -46.60 -24.64 -40.50
CA SER A 9 -46.70 -26.06 -40.04
C SER A 9 -47.20 -27.17 -41.02
N PRO A 10 -46.75 -28.46 -40.90
CA PRO A 10 -47.16 -29.34 -39.80
C PRO A 10 -46.17 -30.41 -39.25
N LEU A 11 -46.59 -30.87 -38.07
CA LEU A 11 -46.22 -32.00 -37.21
C LEU A 11 -46.16 -33.38 -37.89
N ALA A 12 -45.38 -34.33 -37.35
CA ALA A 12 -45.92 -35.46 -36.55
C ALA A 12 -44.86 -36.51 -36.13
N ALA A 13 -45.06 -37.01 -34.91
CA ALA A 13 -44.27 -38.00 -34.19
C ALA A 13 -44.44 -39.45 -34.68
N ARG A 14 -43.51 -40.34 -34.28
CA ARG A 14 -43.81 -41.72 -33.87
C ARG A 14 -42.76 -42.26 -32.89
N SER A 15 -43.25 -42.75 -31.77
CA SER A 15 -42.57 -43.46 -30.69
C SER A 15 -43.23 -44.82 -30.51
N ALA A 16 -42.43 -45.89 -30.37
CA ALA A 16 -42.75 -47.18 -29.72
C ALA A 16 -41.50 -48.09 -29.86
N SER A 17 -41.10 -49.02 -29.00
CA SER A 17 -41.41 -49.38 -27.60
C SER A 17 -40.63 -50.68 -27.26
N ILE A 18 -40.00 -50.74 -26.07
CA ILE A 18 -39.92 -51.88 -25.12
C ILE A 18 -39.17 -53.20 -25.45
N SER A 19 -38.15 -53.52 -24.62
CA SER A 19 -38.01 -54.71 -23.71
C SER A 19 -36.51 -54.94 -23.36
N ARG A 20 -36.03 -54.69 -22.13
CA ARG A 20 -35.95 -55.51 -20.89
C ARG A 20 -35.23 -56.87 -20.99
N THR A 21 -34.17 -56.99 -20.14
CA THR A 21 -33.55 -58.12 -19.39
C THR A 21 -32.02 -58.10 -19.60
N GLY A 22 -31.09 -58.18 -18.66
CA GLY A 22 -31.04 -58.51 -17.22
C GLY A 22 -29.75 -59.31 -16.96
N PHE A 23 -29.01 -59.02 -15.86
CA PHE A 23 -27.97 -59.88 -15.22
C PHE A 23 -26.69 -60.20 -16.07
N ASP A 24 -25.49 -60.48 -15.58
CA ASP A 24 -24.96 -60.78 -14.24
C ASP A 24 -23.42 -60.53 -14.19
N LEU A 25 -22.89 -60.63 -12.98
CA LEU A 25 -21.50 -60.57 -12.54
C LEU A 25 -20.62 -61.75 -12.99
N ASP A 26 -19.30 -61.47 -12.95
CA ASP A 26 -18.24 -62.24 -12.28
C ASP A 26 -17.20 -63.08 -13.07
N ARG A 27 -15.94 -62.85 -12.63
CA ARG A 27 -14.79 -63.76 -12.42
C ARG A 27 -13.75 -64.15 -13.49
N GLY A 28 -12.49 -63.99 -13.04
CA GLY A 28 -11.32 -64.82 -13.35
C GLY A 28 -10.00 -64.01 -13.33
N ALA A 29 -9.38 -63.70 -12.18
CA ALA A 29 -8.49 -64.53 -11.32
C ALA A 29 -7.13 -64.91 -11.93
N PHE A 30 -6.02 -64.43 -11.34
CA PHE A 30 -4.76 -65.17 -11.16
C PHE A 30 -4.00 -64.67 -9.91
N GLY A 31 -3.64 -65.59 -9.01
CA GLY A 31 -2.96 -65.38 -7.71
C GLY A 31 -1.46 -65.09 -7.82
N ALA A 32 -0.80 -64.43 -6.86
CA ALA A 32 -0.50 -64.77 -5.46
C ALA A 32 0.92 -65.36 -5.27
N ARG A 33 1.79 -64.70 -4.48
CA ARG A 33 2.65 -65.32 -3.46
C ARG A 33 3.29 -64.32 -2.48
N MET A 34 3.33 -64.76 -1.22
CA MET A 34 3.65 -64.09 0.06
C MET A 34 5.15 -63.98 0.40
N ARG A 35 5.47 -63.12 1.40
CA ARG A 35 6.14 -63.39 2.71
C ARG A 35 6.28 -62.04 3.46
N ARG A 36 5.57 -61.72 4.57
CA ARG A 36 5.58 -62.11 6.01
C ARG A 36 6.84 -61.79 6.84
N ALA A 37 6.59 -61.06 7.94
CA ALA A 37 7.15 -61.10 9.33
C ALA A 37 7.73 -59.74 9.78
N LYS A 38 7.57 -59.24 11.03
CA LYS A 38 6.87 -59.64 12.26
C LYS A 38 6.90 -58.41 13.21
N SER A 39 5.86 -58.25 14.03
CA SER A 39 5.82 -57.38 15.20
C SER A 39 6.47 -58.05 16.41
N LEU A 40 7.00 -57.29 17.38
CA LEU A 40 7.13 -57.74 18.77
C LEU A 40 6.95 -56.58 19.77
N ALA A 41 6.47 -56.94 20.95
CA ALA A 41 5.82 -56.10 21.95
C ALA A 41 6.67 -55.90 23.22
N LEU A 42 6.30 -54.84 23.97
CA LEU A 42 6.13 -54.70 25.42
C LEU A 42 7.16 -55.30 26.41
N GLY A 43 7.63 -54.45 27.33
CA GLY A 43 8.20 -54.83 28.62
C GLY A 43 7.91 -53.77 29.70
N ILE A 44 7.08 -54.14 30.67
CA ILE A 44 6.75 -53.40 31.92
C ILE A 44 7.53 -54.05 33.07
N ALA A 45 8.06 -53.25 33.99
CA ALA A 45 8.28 -53.57 35.43
C ALA A 45 8.52 -52.21 36.14
N LEU A 46 7.66 -51.62 36.97
CA LEU A 46 6.97 -51.96 38.23
C LEU A 46 7.84 -51.93 39.52
N ALA A 47 7.28 -51.22 40.51
CA ALA A 47 7.51 -51.20 41.97
C ALA A 47 8.61 -50.28 42.54
N ALA A 48 8.53 -49.69 43.74
CA ALA A 48 7.48 -49.14 44.61
C ALA A 48 8.09 -48.98 46.03
N ALA A 49 7.79 -47.87 46.70
CA ALA A 49 7.62 -47.69 48.14
C ALA A 49 8.80 -47.76 49.15
N ALA A 50 8.87 -46.67 49.93
CA ALA A 50 8.99 -46.58 51.39
C ALA A 50 10.35 -46.76 52.08
N GLY A 51 10.77 -45.68 52.77
CA GLY A 51 10.92 -45.75 54.24
C GLY A 51 12.29 -45.38 54.83
N CYS A 52 12.25 -44.38 55.74
CA CYS A 52 13.20 -44.02 56.80
C CYS A 52 14.56 -43.44 56.34
N GLY A 53 14.96 -42.20 56.67
CA GLY A 53 14.69 -41.40 57.85
C GLY A 53 15.86 -41.49 58.83
N SER A 54 16.80 -40.53 58.79
CA SER A 54 17.45 -40.04 60.01
C SER A 54 17.89 -38.58 59.82
N GLN A 55 17.38 -37.74 60.72
CA GLN A 55 17.62 -36.32 60.87
C GLN A 55 18.87 -36.08 61.73
N ALA A 56 19.59 -35.00 61.43
CA ALA A 56 19.94 -33.90 62.34
C ALA A 56 20.79 -32.90 61.51
N SER A 57 20.55 -31.59 61.47
CA SER A 57 20.04 -30.71 62.51
C SER A 57 19.18 -29.55 61.97
N THR A 58 18.29 -29.10 62.84
CA THR A 58 17.17 -28.16 62.69
C THR A 58 17.50 -26.70 63.01
N ARG A 59 16.86 -25.76 62.28
CA ARG A 59 16.16 -24.51 62.68
C ARG A 59 16.27 -23.48 61.54
N SER A 60 15.33 -22.59 61.24
CA SER A 60 13.86 -22.47 61.36
C SER A 60 13.53 -21.08 60.78
N ASP A 61 12.57 -21.05 59.86
CA ASP A 61 11.65 -19.97 59.45
C ASP A 61 12.12 -18.60 58.89
N ASP A 62 11.48 -18.31 57.74
CA ASP A 62 10.96 -17.04 57.22
C ASP A 62 11.76 -16.07 56.30
N LYS A 63 11.11 -15.83 55.14
CA LYS A 63 11.23 -14.80 54.08
C LYS A 63 12.42 -14.85 53.09
N PRO A 64 12.15 -14.79 51.75
CA PRO A 64 13.19 -14.55 50.77
C PRO A 64 13.40 -13.06 50.51
N ALA A 65 14.64 -12.59 50.65
CA ALA A 65 15.10 -11.31 50.15
C ALA A 65 16.44 -11.49 49.41
N ALA A 66 16.54 -10.80 48.26
CA ALA A 66 17.74 -10.38 47.53
C ALA A 66 18.71 -11.47 47.04
N ILE A 67 18.82 -11.60 45.71
CA ILE A 67 20.06 -12.04 45.06
C ILE A 67 20.79 -10.76 44.64
N THR A 68 21.98 -10.59 45.21
CA THR A 68 22.87 -9.44 45.10
C THR A 68 23.66 -9.41 43.79
N ASP A 69 23.97 -8.19 43.38
CA ASP A 69 24.83 -7.77 42.28
C ASP A 69 26.15 -8.54 42.16
N ALA A 70 26.42 -9.01 40.94
CA ALA A 70 27.78 -9.26 40.48
C ALA A 70 28.21 -8.06 39.61
N ALA A 71 29.23 -7.36 40.10
CA ALA A 71 29.73 -6.09 39.59
C ALA A 71 30.00 -6.09 38.08
N ALA A 72 29.46 -5.09 37.40
CA ALA A 72 29.88 -4.66 36.08
C ALA A 72 31.37 -4.27 36.10
N PRO A 73 32.15 -4.57 35.05
CA PRO A 73 33.45 -3.94 34.89
C PRO A 73 33.24 -2.43 34.79
N SER A 74 33.92 -1.68 35.66
CA SER A 74 33.90 -0.22 35.67
C SER A 74 34.17 0.32 34.27
N ALA A 75 33.20 1.05 33.74
CA ALA A 75 33.39 1.85 32.54
C ALA A 75 34.50 2.86 32.84
N ASP A 76 35.63 2.70 32.14
CA ASP A 76 36.65 3.73 32.12
C ASP A 76 36.03 4.94 31.42
N ALA A 77 35.67 5.92 32.23
CA ALA A 77 35.06 7.17 31.82
C ALA A 77 36.13 8.10 31.23
N SER A 78 36.80 7.68 30.16
CA SER A 78 37.70 8.54 29.39
C SER A 78 37.91 8.04 27.97
N ALA A 79 36.83 7.96 27.19
CA ALA A 79 36.92 7.94 25.72
C ALA A 79 35.64 8.50 25.09
N LYS A 80 35.20 9.69 25.55
CA LYS A 80 34.45 10.60 24.66
C LYS A 80 35.47 11.27 23.76
N GLU A 81 36.00 10.52 22.81
CA GLU A 81 36.86 11.08 21.78
C GLU A 81 35.99 11.97 20.90
N ASN A 82 36.38 13.24 20.80
CA ASN A 82 35.73 14.28 20.02
C ASN A 82 35.70 13.89 18.53
N ALA A 83 34.71 13.09 18.12
CA ALA A 83 34.32 13.01 16.73
C ALA A 83 33.84 14.42 16.35
N ALA A 84 34.49 15.04 15.37
CA ALA A 84 34.05 16.31 14.81
C ALA A 84 32.54 16.22 14.48
N PRO A 85 31.74 17.27 14.74
CA PRO A 85 30.31 17.23 14.47
C PRO A 85 30.10 16.87 12.99
N ARG A 86 29.44 15.73 12.75
CA ARG A 86 29.06 15.32 11.39
C ARG A 86 28.17 16.41 10.81
N ALA A 87 28.45 16.83 9.57
CA ALA A 87 27.58 17.76 8.87
C ALA A 87 26.15 17.18 8.83
N PRO A 88 25.09 17.99 9.06
CA PRO A 88 23.73 17.49 9.10
C PRO A 88 23.35 16.77 7.81
N LEU A 89 22.68 15.62 7.93
CA LEU A 89 22.24 14.85 6.78
C LEU A 89 21.27 15.66 5.90
N ALA A 90 21.60 15.72 4.61
CA ALA A 90 20.90 16.47 3.58
C ALA A 90 19.52 15.91 3.22
N GLN A 91 19.42 14.59 3.16
CA GLN A 91 18.19 13.80 3.06
C GLN A 91 18.18 12.90 4.29
N ARG A 92 17.01 12.75 4.92
CA ARG A 92 16.86 12.01 6.18
C ARG A 92 15.87 10.87 6.07
N GLU A 93 15.10 10.85 5.01
CA GLU A 93 14.00 9.94 4.75
C GLU A 93 14.48 8.77 3.89
N GLY A 94 14.22 7.57 4.37
CA GLY A 94 14.43 6.32 3.66
C GLY A 94 13.41 6.15 2.54
N GLN A 95 13.77 5.34 1.56
CA GLN A 95 12.95 5.01 0.39
C GLN A 95 13.25 3.59 -0.06
N ALA A 96 12.57 3.10 -1.10
CA ALA A 96 12.93 1.80 -1.69
C ALA A 96 14.37 1.80 -2.26
N LEU A 97 14.86 2.95 -2.73
CA LEU A 97 16.18 3.15 -3.33
C LEU A 97 16.84 4.40 -2.73
N VAL A 98 18.10 4.30 -2.32
CA VAL A 98 18.91 5.46 -1.85
C VAL A 98 20.32 5.41 -2.44
N ARG A 99 20.93 6.59 -2.65
CA ARG A 99 22.36 6.68 -2.98
C ARG A 99 23.17 6.67 -1.69
N SER A 100 24.29 5.93 -1.68
CA SER A 100 25.25 6.03 -0.59
C SER A 100 25.91 7.41 -0.57
N PRO A 101 26.09 8.05 0.60
CA PRO A 101 26.83 9.31 0.68
C PRO A 101 28.36 9.09 0.67
N SER A 102 28.85 7.87 0.93
CA SER A 102 30.29 7.57 1.09
C SER A 102 30.93 6.83 -0.09
N GLU A 103 30.13 6.33 -1.03
CA GLU A 103 30.60 5.54 -2.17
C GLU A 103 29.72 5.77 -3.41
N ALA A 104 30.26 5.44 -4.57
CA ALA A 104 29.51 5.42 -5.83
C ALA A 104 28.66 4.13 -5.88
N ALA A 105 27.60 4.07 -5.08
CA ALA A 105 26.67 2.94 -5.06
C ALA A 105 25.25 3.37 -4.70
N LEU A 106 24.29 2.55 -5.13
CA LEU A 106 22.90 2.59 -4.69
C LEU A 106 22.62 1.43 -3.77
N TYR A 107 21.80 1.66 -2.74
CA TYR A 107 21.21 0.63 -1.91
C TYR A 107 19.72 0.53 -2.18
N LEU A 108 19.22 -0.71 -2.26
CA LEU A 108 17.84 -1.01 -2.57
C LEU A 108 17.24 -2.00 -1.57
N ALA A 109 16.05 -1.66 -1.05
CA ALA A 109 15.14 -2.58 -0.39
C ALA A 109 14.33 -3.36 -1.44
N ASP A 110 14.78 -4.54 -1.83
CA ASP A 110 14.07 -5.42 -2.77
C ASP A 110 13.00 -6.24 -2.03
N GLU A 111 11.79 -5.69 -2.01
CA GLU A 111 10.64 -6.25 -1.30
C GLU A 111 10.28 -7.67 -1.78
N ASP A 112 10.34 -7.94 -3.09
CA ASP A 112 9.83 -9.19 -3.66
C ASP A 112 10.82 -10.34 -3.53
N HIS A 113 12.12 -10.04 -3.49
CA HIS A 113 13.17 -11.04 -3.34
C HIS A 113 13.72 -11.12 -1.92
N SER A 114 13.09 -10.43 -0.96
CA SER A 114 13.48 -10.37 0.45
C SER A 114 14.96 -10.09 0.62
N ALA A 115 15.46 -9.02 -0.02
CA ALA A 115 16.88 -8.76 -0.10
C ALA A 115 17.24 -7.28 0.02
N LEU A 116 18.38 -7.01 0.65
CA LEU A 116 19.11 -5.76 0.47
C LEU A 116 20.04 -5.94 -0.73
N ARG A 117 19.95 -5.02 -1.70
CA ARG A 117 20.87 -5.00 -2.85
C ARG A 117 21.75 -3.75 -2.80
N ARG A 118 22.99 -3.91 -3.21
CA ARG A 118 23.93 -2.84 -3.52
C ARG A 118 24.22 -2.89 -5.01
N VAL A 119 24.01 -1.78 -5.70
CA VAL A 119 24.32 -1.62 -7.13
C VAL A 119 25.46 -0.62 -7.25
N ALA A 120 26.62 -1.05 -7.75
CA ALA A 120 27.73 -0.13 -7.98
C ALA A 120 27.40 0.90 -9.08
N LEU A 121 27.82 2.14 -8.89
CA LEU A 121 27.75 3.21 -9.88
C LEU A 121 29.13 3.33 -10.55
N THR A 122 29.20 3.18 -11.87
CA THR A 122 30.48 3.37 -12.59
C THR A 122 30.82 4.86 -12.71
N PRO A 123 32.10 5.25 -12.63
CA PRO A 123 32.53 6.66 -12.71
C PRO A 123 31.99 7.41 -13.95
N ASP A 124 31.99 6.76 -15.11
CA ASP A 124 31.48 7.32 -16.38
C ASP A 124 29.95 7.57 -16.38
N LEU A 125 29.25 7.04 -15.38
CA LEU A 125 27.81 7.17 -15.14
C LEU A 125 27.50 7.92 -13.82
N THR A 126 28.54 8.38 -13.10
CA THR A 126 28.41 9.38 -12.04
C THR A 126 28.23 10.79 -12.60
N GLU A 127 28.61 10.98 -13.86
CA GLU A 127 28.31 12.11 -14.74
C GLU A 127 27.58 11.58 -16.00
N ALA A 128 26.91 12.43 -16.78
CA ALA A 128 26.07 11.94 -17.88
C ALA A 128 26.88 11.24 -19.00
N PRO A 129 26.59 9.97 -19.36
CA PRO A 129 27.41 9.22 -20.32
C PRO A 129 27.33 9.75 -21.76
N ALA A 130 28.37 9.47 -22.54
CA ALA A 130 28.34 9.59 -24.00
C ALA A 130 27.59 8.39 -24.62
N ILE A 131 26.43 8.69 -25.19
CA ILE A 131 25.35 7.78 -25.58
C ILE A 131 25.63 7.17 -26.96
N ALA A 132 26.67 6.35 -27.11
CA ALA A 132 26.88 5.61 -28.35
C ALA A 132 26.30 4.18 -28.29
N ASP A 133 26.39 3.51 -27.14
CA ASP A 133 25.89 2.14 -26.95
C ASP A 133 25.35 1.96 -25.52
N PRO A 134 24.04 1.72 -25.31
CA PRO A 134 23.56 1.31 -23.99
C PRO A 134 24.24 -0.02 -23.62
N PRO A 135 24.80 -0.16 -22.40
CA PRO A 135 25.44 -1.41 -22.02
C PRO A 135 24.43 -2.56 -22.14
N SER A 136 24.87 -3.70 -22.67
CA SER A 136 24.06 -4.91 -22.69
C SER A 136 23.88 -5.40 -21.26
N ILE A 137 22.80 -4.97 -20.61
CA ILE A 137 22.52 -5.36 -19.23
C ILE A 137 22.09 -6.83 -19.21
N GLN A 138 22.92 -7.66 -18.58
CA GLN A 138 22.59 -9.04 -18.24
C GLN A 138 21.91 -9.09 -16.86
N TYR A 139 21.15 -10.15 -16.59
CA TYR A 139 20.54 -10.37 -15.28
C TYR A 139 21.61 -10.62 -14.21
N GLY A 140 21.48 -9.96 -13.06
CA GLY A 140 22.43 -10.14 -11.96
C GLY A 140 23.82 -9.70 -12.37
N ASP A 141 23.95 -8.46 -12.86
CA ASP A 141 25.22 -7.84 -13.20
C ASP A 141 26.24 -8.07 -12.07
N ALA A 142 27.48 -8.43 -12.42
CA ALA A 142 28.56 -8.75 -11.49
C ALA A 142 28.92 -7.57 -10.56
N SER A 143 28.38 -6.38 -10.83
CA SER A 143 28.47 -5.17 -10.01
C SER A 143 27.48 -5.14 -8.83
N GLU A 144 26.60 -6.13 -8.72
CA GLU A 144 25.57 -6.23 -7.68
C GLU A 144 25.99 -7.12 -6.50
N ALA A 145 25.89 -6.59 -5.28
CA ALA A 145 25.93 -7.42 -4.07
C ALA A 145 24.53 -7.58 -3.50
N ARG A 146 24.16 -8.83 -3.17
CA ARG A 146 22.85 -9.18 -2.60
C ARG A 146 23.03 -9.78 -1.20
N VAL A 147 22.25 -9.28 -0.25
CA VAL A 147 22.15 -9.82 1.10
C VAL A 147 20.72 -10.28 1.32
N GLU A 148 20.53 -11.57 1.59
CA GLU A 148 19.22 -12.12 1.94
C GLU A 148 18.77 -11.59 3.30
N LEU A 149 17.50 -11.23 3.39
CA LEU A 149 16.87 -10.72 4.60
C LEU A 149 15.87 -11.75 5.14
N PRO A 150 15.60 -11.75 6.46
CA PRO A 150 14.65 -12.68 7.07
C PRO A 150 13.19 -12.47 6.62
N GLY A 151 12.91 -11.39 5.89
CA GLY A 151 11.60 -11.11 5.32
C GLY A 151 11.65 -9.95 4.33
N ARG A 152 10.47 -9.49 3.90
CA ARG A 152 10.32 -8.49 2.84
C ARG A 152 10.70 -7.09 3.36
N PRO A 153 11.73 -6.43 2.81
CA PRO A 153 12.09 -5.06 3.20
C PRO A 153 11.14 -4.02 2.60
N ALA A 154 11.00 -2.86 3.26
CA ALA A 154 10.15 -1.75 2.79
C ALA A 154 10.95 -0.51 2.37
N GLN A 155 11.89 -0.07 3.22
CA GLN A 155 12.74 1.09 2.95
C GLN A 155 14.18 0.85 3.40
N VAL A 156 15.09 1.59 2.78
CA VAL A 156 16.52 1.62 3.07
C VAL A 156 16.99 3.07 3.25
N PHE A 157 18.00 3.27 4.08
CA PHE A 157 18.70 4.55 4.28
C PHE A 157 20.21 4.31 4.49
N ALA A 158 21.07 5.22 4.03
CA ALA A 158 22.52 5.11 4.17
C ALA A 158 23.12 6.34 4.89
N THR A 159 23.84 6.14 5.99
CA THR A 159 24.52 7.19 6.77
C THR A 159 25.99 7.39 6.39
N GLY A 160 26.47 6.62 5.40
CA GLY A 160 27.85 6.61 4.93
C GLY A 160 28.62 5.41 5.46
N ASP A 161 28.66 5.22 6.77
CA ASP A 161 29.27 4.05 7.42
C ASP A 161 28.29 2.88 7.62
N ARG A 162 26.99 3.17 7.63
CA ARG A 162 25.93 2.18 7.86
C ARG A 162 24.83 2.27 6.82
N VAL A 163 24.17 1.14 6.63
CA VAL A 163 22.94 0.99 5.85
C VAL A 163 21.85 0.44 6.75
N LEU A 164 20.73 1.15 6.83
CA LEU A 164 19.57 0.82 7.64
C LEU A 164 18.47 0.28 6.73
N VAL A 165 17.83 -0.83 7.10
CA VAL A 165 16.76 -1.46 6.31
C VAL A 165 15.59 -1.83 7.20
N THR A 166 14.38 -1.38 6.86
CA THR A 166 13.15 -1.83 7.52
C THR A 166 12.68 -3.13 6.89
N VAL A 167 12.35 -4.13 7.72
CA VAL A 167 11.80 -5.43 7.30
C VAL A 167 10.41 -5.60 7.90
N ARG A 168 9.41 -5.81 7.04
CA ARG A 168 8.00 -5.75 7.40
C ARG A 168 7.58 -6.87 8.35
N ASP A 169 7.99 -8.09 8.05
CA ASP A 169 7.71 -9.29 8.84
C ASP A 169 9.05 -10.02 9.04
N PRO A 170 9.55 -10.20 10.28
CA PRO A 170 8.87 -10.10 11.58
C PRO A 170 8.79 -8.69 12.21
N GLY A 171 9.10 -7.62 11.47
CA GLY A 171 9.16 -6.26 12.03
C GLY A 171 10.55 -5.97 12.60
N LEU A 172 11.47 -5.51 11.75
CA LEU A 172 12.86 -5.25 12.15
C LEU A 172 13.37 -3.93 11.56
N LEU A 173 14.26 -3.27 12.30
CA LEU A 173 15.29 -2.41 11.71
C LEU A 173 16.60 -3.20 11.68
N MET A 174 17.09 -3.54 10.50
CA MET A 174 18.38 -4.17 10.31
C MET A 174 19.44 -3.12 9.97
N VAL A 175 20.64 -3.30 10.51
CA VAL A 175 21.78 -2.39 10.34
C VAL A 175 22.93 -3.17 9.73
N PHE A 176 23.43 -2.68 8.60
CA PHE A 176 24.55 -3.24 7.88
C PHE A 176 25.71 -2.24 7.83
N SER A 177 26.94 -2.73 7.69
CA SER A 177 28.07 -1.92 7.25
C SER A 177 27.88 -1.48 5.80
N SER A 178 28.30 -0.26 5.45
CA SER A 178 28.46 0.13 4.04
C SER A 178 29.66 -0.56 3.39
N GLY A 179 29.72 -0.55 2.05
CA GLY A 179 30.83 -1.07 1.26
C GLY A 179 30.42 -2.20 0.32
N GLU A 180 31.38 -2.74 -0.44
CA GLU A 180 31.13 -3.71 -1.52
C GLU A 180 30.38 -4.97 -1.08
N ALA A 181 30.58 -5.41 0.16
CA ALA A 181 29.87 -6.53 0.75
C ALA A 181 29.24 -6.10 2.08
N PRO A 182 28.00 -5.57 2.06
CA PRO A 182 27.32 -5.16 3.28
C PRO A 182 27.17 -6.33 4.26
N LYS A 183 27.62 -6.15 5.50
CA LYS A 183 27.53 -7.16 6.55
C LYS A 183 26.63 -6.67 7.65
N GLU A 184 25.78 -7.54 8.17
CA GLU A 184 24.93 -7.19 9.30
C GLU A 184 25.80 -6.88 10.52
N ILE A 185 25.60 -5.71 11.10
CA ILE A 185 26.27 -5.27 12.33
C ILE A 185 25.30 -5.22 13.52
N GLY A 186 23.99 -5.33 13.27
CA GLY A 186 22.99 -5.52 14.31
C GLY A 186 21.56 -5.34 13.79
N ARG A 187 20.58 -5.56 14.67
CA ARG A 187 19.17 -5.38 14.37
C ARG A 187 18.37 -5.00 15.62
N VAL A 188 17.23 -4.37 15.42
CA VAL A 188 16.27 -3.98 16.46
C VAL A 188 14.90 -4.57 16.12
N ALA A 189 14.27 -5.25 17.09
CA ALA A 189 12.90 -5.72 16.97
C ALA A 189 11.92 -4.54 17.04
N LEU A 190 10.93 -4.55 16.16
CA LEU A 190 9.91 -3.49 16.05
C LEU A 190 8.51 -4.09 16.06
N PRO A 191 7.47 -3.28 16.32
CA PRO A 191 6.11 -3.70 16.03
C PRO A 191 5.98 -4.13 14.56
N TYR A 192 5.15 -5.15 14.33
CA TYR A 192 5.00 -5.78 13.01
C TYR A 192 4.62 -4.78 11.92
N ASP A 193 5.05 -5.11 10.69
CA ASP A 193 4.89 -4.32 9.47
C ASP A 193 5.69 -3.02 9.48
N ALA A 194 6.95 -3.09 9.94
CA ALA A 194 7.90 -1.99 9.88
C ALA A 194 8.10 -1.52 8.43
N TRP A 195 7.92 -0.22 8.21
CA TRP A 195 7.75 0.36 6.87
C TRP A 195 8.62 1.60 6.64
N GLY A 196 8.14 2.77 7.04
CA GLY A 196 8.78 4.06 6.81
C GLY A 196 9.99 4.22 7.72
N LEU A 197 11.02 4.89 7.22
CA LEU A 197 12.28 5.10 7.92
C LEU A 197 12.69 6.57 7.79
N ALA A 198 13.02 7.21 8.91
CA ALA A 198 13.72 8.49 8.92
C ALA A 198 14.83 8.47 9.96
N VAL A 199 15.87 9.27 9.73
CA VAL A 199 17.04 9.36 10.61
C VAL A 199 17.21 10.80 11.08
N SER A 200 17.58 11.00 12.35
CA SER A 200 17.85 12.33 12.91
C SER A 200 19.00 13.04 12.18
N PRO A 201 19.06 14.39 12.21
CA PRO A 201 20.09 15.16 11.51
C PRO A 201 21.54 14.73 11.82
N ASP A 202 21.79 14.28 13.04
CA ASP A 202 23.08 13.81 13.56
C ASP A 202 23.32 12.29 13.34
N ALA A 203 22.38 11.59 12.70
CA ALA A 203 22.40 10.16 12.47
C ALA A 203 22.45 9.26 13.73
N SER A 204 22.08 9.79 14.90
CA SER A 204 22.09 9.03 16.16
C SER A 204 20.80 8.26 16.43
N VAL A 205 19.69 8.67 15.83
CA VAL A 205 18.36 8.12 16.07
C VAL A 205 17.67 7.77 14.76
N ALA A 206 16.94 6.65 14.75
CA ALA A 206 15.99 6.31 13.69
C ALA A 206 14.54 6.40 14.19
N TYR A 207 13.64 6.77 13.30
CA TYR A 207 12.20 6.74 13.47
C TYR A 207 11.61 5.78 12.46
N VAL A 208 10.86 4.78 12.93
CA VAL A 208 10.25 3.77 12.07
C VAL A 208 8.75 3.70 12.28
N THR A 209 7.99 3.77 11.19
CA THR A 209 6.54 3.52 11.21
C THR A 209 6.27 2.03 11.05
N SER A 210 5.31 1.50 11.81
CA SER A 210 4.82 0.12 11.67
C SER A 210 3.37 0.17 11.19
N ALA A 211 3.15 -0.11 9.92
CA ALA A 211 1.94 0.31 9.21
C ALA A 211 0.68 -0.45 9.64
N TRP A 212 0.77 -1.77 9.87
CA TRP A 212 -0.36 -2.56 10.37
C TRP A 212 -0.61 -2.40 11.87
N SER A 213 0.46 -2.19 12.64
CA SER A 213 0.39 -2.04 14.11
C SER A 213 0.07 -0.62 14.56
N HIS A 214 -0.04 0.35 13.63
CA HIS A 214 -0.32 1.76 13.88
C HIS A 214 0.66 2.43 14.86
N LYS A 215 1.96 2.14 14.73
CA LYS A 215 3.01 2.66 15.63
C LYS A 215 4.02 3.57 14.94
N LEU A 216 4.55 4.52 15.71
CA LEU A 216 5.84 5.19 15.44
C LEU A 216 6.82 4.79 16.54
N THR A 217 8.00 4.29 16.16
CA THR A 217 9.03 3.83 17.08
C THR A 217 10.31 4.64 16.92
N ARG A 218 10.85 5.16 18.04
CA ARG A 218 12.15 5.84 18.10
C ARG A 218 13.22 4.86 18.56
N ILE A 219 14.35 4.85 17.88
CA ILE A 219 15.42 3.88 18.05
C ILE A 219 16.75 4.62 18.24
N ASP A 220 17.48 4.28 19.29
CA ASP A 220 18.87 4.69 19.46
C ASP A 220 19.75 3.78 18.58
N LEU A 221 20.45 4.38 17.60
CA LEU A 221 21.27 3.64 16.63
C LEU A 221 22.64 3.26 17.18
N ALA A 222 23.10 3.86 18.27
CA ALA A 222 24.34 3.47 18.93
C ALA A 222 24.10 2.26 19.84
N ALA A 223 23.05 2.31 20.65
CA ALA A 223 22.66 1.23 21.55
C ALA A 223 21.90 0.10 20.85
N LEU A 224 21.37 0.34 19.64
CA LEU A 224 20.46 -0.54 18.91
C LEU A 224 19.26 -0.96 19.75
N LYS A 225 18.59 0.03 20.34
CA LYS A 225 17.45 -0.18 21.25
C LYS A 225 16.31 0.76 20.93
N VAL A 226 15.10 0.24 21.10
CA VAL A 226 13.89 1.07 21.12
C VAL A 226 13.95 1.98 22.34
N VAL A 227 13.78 3.28 22.12
CA VAL A 227 13.66 4.29 23.17
C VAL A 227 12.21 4.39 23.63
N TRP A 228 11.29 4.46 22.66
CA TRP A 228 9.83 4.43 22.89
C TRP A 228 9.09 4.02 21.61
N SER A 229 7.84 3.63 21.77
CA SER A 229 6.89 3.36 20.68
C SER A 229 5.53 3.93 21.05
N VAL A 230 4.91 4.70 20.16
CA VAL A 230 3.63 5.38 20.40
C VAL A 230 2.61 5.10 19.31
N ASP A 231 1.33 5.15 19.67
CA ASP A 231 0.22 5.01 18.73
C ASP A 231 0.13 6.22 17.80
N VAL A 232 -0.15 5.94 16.54
CA VAL A 232 -0.46 6.93 15.49
C VAL A 232 -1.73 6.50 14.75
N ALA A 233 -2.20 7.31 13.81
CA ALA A 233 -3.37 6.94 13.01
C ALA A 233 -3.08 5.72 12.10
N ARG A 234 -4.15 5.16 11.54
CA ARG A 234 -4.13 3.95 10.72
C ARG A 234 -3.27 4.10 9.47
N GLU A 235 -2.53 3.05 9.12
CA GLU A 235 -1.69 2.96 7.90
C GLU A 235 -0.58 4.02 7.82
N PRO A 236 0.26 4.21 8.86
CA PRO A 236 1.39 5.14 8.81
C PRO A 236 2.43 4.68 7.79
N ARG A 237 2.78 5.56 6.84
CA ARG A 237 3.74 5.29 5.75
C ARG A 237 4.95 6.20 5.80
N GLY A 238 4.82 7.41 5.27
CA GLY A 238 5.91 8.38 5.22
C GLY A 238 6.22 8.89 6.61
N VAL A 239 7.51 9.07 6.90
CA VAL A 239 7.98 9.64 8.17
C VAL A 239 9.11 10.61 7.87
N THR A 240 9.09 11.76 8.53
CA THR A 240 10.08 12.83 8.35
C THR A 240 10.38 13.51 9.67
N VAL A 241 11.65 13.75 9.94
CA VAL A 241 12.11 14.49 11.14
C VAL A 241 12.63 15.88 10.76
N THR A 242 12.22 16.89 11.54
CA THR A 242 12.62 18.28 11.34
C THR A 242 14.12 18.49 11.47
N ALA A 243 14.63 19.58 10.88
CA ALA A 243 16.07 19.86 10.83
C ALA A 243 16.70 20.10 12.21
N ASP A 244 15.90 20.53 13.19
CA ASP A 244 16.28 20.67 14.60
C ASP A 244 16.13 19.35 15.40
N GLY A 245 15.60 18.29 14.78
CA GLY A 245 15.32 17.02 15.43
C GLY A 245 14.15 17.04 16.42
N ALA A 246 13.42 18.15 16.54
CA ALA A 246 12.42 18.38 17.59
C ALA A 246 11.03 17.78 17.29
N LYS A 247 10.68 17.59 16.01
CA LYS A 247 9.37 17.12 15.58
C LYS A 247 9.49 16.03 14.52
N VAL A 248 8.58 15.06 14.59
CA VAL A 248 8.41 14.02 13.58
C VAL A 248 7.02 14.12 12.98
N TYR A 249 6.92 14.08 11.65
CA TYR A 249 5.67 14.05 10.92
C TYR A 249 5.48 12.70 10.27
N VAL A 250 4.25 12.17 10.32
CA VAL A 250 3.86 10.88 9.76
C VAL A 250 2.66 11.06 8.84
N SER A 251 2.76 10.54 7.61
CA SER A 251 1.64 10.44 6.66
C SER A 251 0.94 9.09 6.74
N HIS A 252 -0.34 9.07 6.36
CA HIS A 252 -1.21 7.90 6.48
C HIS A 252 -1.93 7.62 5.16
N LEU A 253 -1.99 6.36 4.72
CA LEU A 253 -2.77 6.02 3.52
C LEU A 253 -4.28 6.09 3.74
N VAL A 254 -4.72 6.04 5.00
CA VAL A 254 -6.13 6.12 5.35
C VAL A 254 -6.36 7.40 6.13
N GLY A 255 -7.20 8.27 5.57
CA GLY A 255 -7.43 9.61 6.09
C GLY A 255 -6.60 10.68 5.38
N ALA A 256 -6.86 11.94 5.74
CA ALA A 256 -6.29 13.11 5.07
C ALA A 256 -5.27 13.89 5.91
N ASP A 257 -5.15 13.55 7.19
CA ASP A 257 -4.39 14.34 8.17
C ASP A 257 -3.02 13.71 8.46
N LEU A 258 -2.10 14.54 8.96
CA LEU A 258 -0.79 14.09 9.43
C LEU A 258 -0.85 13.77 10.92
N THR A 259 0.05 12.92 11.38
CA THR A 259 0.42 12.86 12.81
C THR A 259 1.71 13.63 13.03
N ARG A 260 1.74 14.53 14.00
CA ARG A 260 2.93 15.22 14.49
C ARG A 260 3.30 14.69 15.87
N VAL A 261 4.57 14.40 16.08
CA VAL A 261 5.11 13.92 17.34
C VAL A 261 6.23 14.85 17.81
N ASP A 262 6.05 15.49 18.96
CA ASP A 262 7.08 16.32 19.60
C ASP A 262 8.03 15.44 20.41
N VAL A 263 9.33 15.57 20.15
CA VAL A 263 10.40 14.72 20.69
C VAL A 263 11.45 15.49 21.49
N THR A 264 11.13 16.72 21.93
CA THR A 264 12.06 17.64 22.61
C THR A 264 12.36 17.31 24.09
N GLY A 265 11.73 16.28 24.68
CA GLY A 265 11.86 15.91 26.09
C GLY A 265 12.41 14.50 26.34
N ALA A 266 12.80 14.23 27.59
CA ALA A 266 13.24 12.90 28.05
C ALA A 266 12.08 11.93 28.36
N GLY A 267 10.83 12.41 28.35
CA GLY A 267 9.62 11.63 28.64
C GLY A 267 8.95 11.05 27.39
N GLU A 268 7.73 10.54 27.56
CA GLU A 268 6.90 10.12 26.43
C GLU A 268 6.65 11.29 25.47
N PRO A 269 6.72 11.06 24.16
CA PRO A 269 6.56 12.13 23.19
C PRO A 269 5.09 12.53 23.07
N LYS A 270 4.85 13.80 22.72
CA LYS A 270 3.47 14.30 22.54
C LYS A 270 2.99 14.02 21.13
N VAL A 271 1.92 13.23 21.00
CA VAL A 271 1.30 12.89 19.71
C VAL A 271 0.11 13.81 19.44
N GLU A 272 0.10 14.43 18.26
CA GLU A 272 -0.94 15.37 17.83
C GLU A 272 -1.39 15.09 16.40
N ARG A 273 -2.70 15.23 16.16
CA ARG A 273 -3.25 15.24 14.80
C ARG A 273 -3.09 16.63 14.21
N VAL A 274 -2.56 16.71 12.99
CA VAL A 274 -2.44 17.95 12.22
C VAL A 274 -3.41 17.89 11.05
N SER A 275 -4.41 18.77 11.07
CA SER A 275 -5.36 18.93 9.97
C SER A 275 -4.60 19.28 8.69
N PHE A 276 -4.76 18.46 7.65
CA PHE A 276 -4.02 18.61 6.41
C PHE A 276 -4.94 18.50 5.17
N PRO A 277 -5.90 19.45 5.05
CA PRO A 277 -6.92 19.40 4.01
C PRO A 277 -6.29 19.37 2.62
N ALA A 278 -6.87 18.54 1.74
CA ALA A 278 -6.35 18.31 0.40
C ALA A 278 -6.30 19.59 -0.44
N ASP A 279 -5.13 19.85 -1.01
CA ASP A 279 -4.96 20.77 -2.13
C ASP A 279 -5.29 20.01 -3.43
N PRO A 280 -5.86 20.67 -4.45
CA PRO A 280 -4.93 21.36 -5.33
C PRO A 280 -5.17 22.87 -5.45
N LEU A 281 -6.30 23.42 -4.96
CA LEU A 281 -6.49 24.85 -4.55
C LEU A 281 -7.67 25.03 -3.55
N ARG A 282 -7.82 24.10 -2.60
CA ARG A 282 -8.93 23.86 -1.62
C ARG A 282 -10.40 24.01 -2.11
N THR A 283 -11.12 22.91 -1.99
CA THR A 283 -12.48 22.57 -2.44
C THR A 283 -13.51 23.71 -2.52
N PHE A 284 -14.46 23.61 -3.47
CA PHE A 284 -15.62 24.52 -3.56
C PHE A 284 -16.47 24.58 -2.27
N ALA A 285 -16.23 23.69 -1.32
CA ALA A 285 -16.97 23.53 -0.08
C ALA A 285 -16.39 24.31 1.11
N GLY A 286 -15.32 25.10 0.92
CA GLY A 286 -14.72 25.92 1.99
C GLY A 286 -13.78 25.15 2.92
N ASP A 287 -13.91 25.37 4.23
CA ASP A 287 -13.14 24.76 5.33
C ASP A 287 -13.43 23.26 5.57
N LYS A 288 -14.34 22.67 4.80
CA LYS A 288 -14.71 21.26 4.92
C LYS A 288 -13.60 20.35 4.39
N SER A 289 -13.05 19.52 5.27
CA SER A 289 -12.03 18.52 4.93
C SER A 289 -12.59 17.47 3.98
N VAL A 290 -12.18 17.50 2.72
CA VAL A 290 -12.35 16.33 1.84
C VAL A 290 -11.41 15.24 2.32
N SER A 291 -11.96 14.05 2.51
CA SER A 291 -11.15 12.85 2.75
C SER A 291 -10.37 12.54 1.48
N ALA A 292 -9.04 12.43 1.58
CA ALA A 292 -8.17 12.01 0.49
C ALA A 292 -6.91 11.42 1.10
N SER A 293 -6.57 10.20 0.72
CA SER A 293 -5.40 9.48 1.23
C SER A 293 -4.09 10.25 1.01
N LEU A 294 -3.29 10.39 2.07
CA LEU A 294 -1.91 10.84 1.94
C LEU A 294 -1.06 9.71 1.34
N GLY A 295 0.05 10.09 0.74
CA GLY A 295 0.93 9.18 0.04
C GLY A 295 2.03 8.59 0.93
N TYR A 296 2.94 7.90 0.26
CA TYR A 296 4.04 7.16 0.88
C TYR A 296 5.28 8.00 1.17
N ALA A 297 5.31 9.24 0.68
CA ALA A 297 6.49 10.10 0.73
C ALA A 297 6.18 11.45 1.37
N THR A 298 6.97 11.75 2.40
CA THR A 298 7.06 13.06 3.03
C THR A 298 8.53 13.48 2.99
N ILE A 299 8.85 14.71 2.56
CA ILE A 299 10.24 15.21 2.58
C ILE A 299 10.28 16.68 3.00
N LEU A 300 11.40 17.12 3.56
CA LEU A 300 11.64 18.52 3.87
C LEU A 300 12.35 19.28 2.75
N SER A 301 12.08 20.58 2.65
CA SER A 301 12.97 21.51 1.97
C SER A 301 14.34 21.56 2.65
N PRO A 302 15.41 21.94 1.94
CA PRO A 302 16.77 22.00 2.51
C PRO A 302 16.90 22.93 3.73
N ASP A 303 16.13 24.01 3.78
CA ASP A 303 16.06 24.94 4.91
C ASP A 303 15.18 24.40 6.06
N GLY A 304 14.48 23.29 5.85
CA GLY A 304 13.60 22.65 6.82
C GLY A 304 12.28 23.37 7.04
N HIS A 305 11.97 24.45 6.33
CA HIS A 305 10.77 25.29 6.55
C HIS A 305 9.50 24.74 5.90
N ARG A 306 9.63 23.83 4.94
CA ARG A 306 8.51 23.24 4.19
C ARG A 306 8.57 21.72 4.28
N LEU A 307 7.46 21.11 4.68
CA LEU A 307 7.25 19.67 4.57
C LEU A 307 6.33 19.43 3.37
N PHE A 308 6.83 18.70 2.39
CA PHE A 308 6.09 18.25 1.22
C PHE A 308 5.53 16.86 1.51
N THR A 309 4.23 16.68 1.31
CA THR A 309 3.57 15.39 1.47
C THR A 309 2.89 15.02 0.17
N ALA A 310 3.33 13.93 -0.45
CA ALA A 310 2.67 13.39 -1.63
C ALA A 310 1.25 12.96 -1.27
N ARG A 311 0.30 13.12 -2.19
CA ARG A 311 -1.09 12.68 -2.04
C ARG A 311 -1.41 11.66 -3.12
N HIS A 312 -1.83 10.47 -2.69
CA HIS A 312 -2.16 9.38 -3.61
C HIS A 312 -3.34 9.76 -4.54
N ALA A 313 -4.26 10.56 -3.98
CA ALA A 313 -5.49 11.11 -4.54
C ALA A 313 -6.54 10.05 -4.93
N LEU A 314 -7.58 10.04 -4.09
CA LEU A 314 -8.83 9.31 -4.25
C LEU A 314 -9.94 10.31 -3.89
N GLY A 315 -10.23 11.27 -4.78
CA GLY A 315 -11.27 12.29 -4.59
C GLY A 315 -10.85 13.75 -4.83
N ALA A 316 -11.81 14.53 -5.34
CA ALA A 316 -11.89 15.97 -5.64
C ALA A 316 -11.38 16.53 -6.99
N LEU A 317 -12.36 16.96 -7.80
CA LEU A 317 -12.39 17.88 -8.97
C LEU A 317 -12.45 17.24 -10.37
N TRP A 318 -13.66 17.34 -10.98
CA TRP A 318 -14.05 17.21 -12.41
C TRP A 318 -13.70 15.92 -13.16
N SER A 319 -12.79 15.11 -12.64
CA SER A 319 -12.52 13.75 -13.08
C SER A 319 -12.78 12.79 -11.95
N TRP A 320 -13.15 11.58 -12.33
CA TRP A 320 -13.61 10.44 -11.53
C TRP A 320 -12.80 10.12 -10.25
N GLN A 321 -11.62 10.71 -10.01
CA GLN A 321 -10.61 10.23 -9.07
C GLN A 321 -9.87 11.29 -8.21
N GLY A 322 -10.09 12.59 -8.39
CA GLY A 322 -9.17 13.59 -7.84
C GLY A 322 -7.77 13.53 -8.48
N ASN A 323 -7.02 14.62 -8.43
CA ASN A 323 -5.66 14.65 -8.99
C ASN A 323 -4.64 14.35 -7.90
N SER A 324 -3.69 13.44 -8.16
CA SER A 324 -2.50 13.32 -7.30
C SER A 324 -1.79 14.67 -7.24
N THR A 325 -1.31 15.01 -6.04
CA THR A 325 -0.71 16.32 -5.73
C THR A 325 0.44 16.12 -4.75
N VAL A 326 1.18 17.18 -4.50
CA VAL A 326 2.09 17.30 -3.36
C VAL A 326 1.67 18.54 -2.58
N ASP A 327 1.24 18.31 -1.35
CA ASP A 327 0.73 19.36 -0.48
C ASP A 327 1.83 19.83 0.47
N VAL A 328 1.72 21.07 0.94
CA VAL A 328 2.78 21.72 1.71
C VAL A 328 2.31 22.11 3.11
N LEU A 329 3.08 21.71 4.12
CA LEU A 329 3.00 22.21 5.49
C LEU A 329 4.19 23.14 5.77
N SER A 330 3.94 24.29 6.39
CA SER A 330 5.02 25.10 6.96
C SER A 330 5.40 24.49 8.30
N THR A 331 6.65 24.09 8.45
CA THR A 331 7.15 23.54 9.72
C THR A 331 7.37 24.63 10.78
N VAL A 332 7.50 25.89 10.34
CA VAL A 332 7.66 27.08 11.19
C VAL A 332 6.35 27.39 11.92
N THR A 333 5.24 27.49 11.18
CA THR A 333 3.92 27.77 11.77
C THR A 333 3.22 26.50 12.25
N GLY A 334 3.58 25.34 11.68
CA GLY A 334 2.86 24.09 11.89
C GLY A 334 1.54 23.99 11.11
N GLU A 335 1.31 24.89 10.16
CA GLU A 335 0.05 25.01 9.41
C GLU A 335 0.25 24.72 7.91
N PRO A 336 -0.77 24.23 7.19
CA PRO A 336 -0.66 24.01 5.75
C PRO A 336 -0.65 25.33 4.94
N VAL A 337 0.15 25.39 3.88
CA VAL A 337 0.51 26.62 3.13
C VAL A 337 -0.45 26.94 1.95
N ALA A 338 -1.40 26.05 1.66
CA ALA A 338 -2.29 26.11 0.48
C ALA A 338 -3.15 27.39 0.35
N VAL A 339 -3.49 27.76 -0.89
CA VAL A 339 -4.32 28.93 -1.25
C VAL A 339 -5.82 28.56 -1.27
N THR A 340 -6.69 29.41 -0.72
CA THR A 340 -8.16 29.22 -0.74
C THR A 340 -8.81 29.74 -2.03
N ARG A 341 -9.75 28.99 -2.62
CA ARG A 341 -10.57 29.47 -3.76
C ARG A 341 -11.73 30.37 -3.31
N SER A 342 -11.84 31.56 -3.88
CA SER A 342 -13.05 32.39 -3.86
C SER A 342 -13.73 32.34 -5.24
N GLY A 343 -14.77 31.51 -5.44
CA GLY A 343 -15.56 31.55 -6.70
C GLY A 343 -16.33 30.28 -7.10
N LYS A 344 -17.26 30.45 -8.06
CA LYS A 344 -18.15 29.39 -8.60
C LYS A 344 -17.39 28.26 -9.33
N PRO A 345 -18.01 27.06 -9.47
CA PRO A 345 -17.45 25.87 -10.11
C PRO A 345 -16.71 26.08 -11.44
N HIS A 346 -17.20 27.01 -12.26
CA HIS A 346 -16.83 27.15 -13.68
C HIS A 346 -15.88 28.32 -14.01
N GLY A 347 -15.39 29.08 -13.02
CA GLY A 347 -14.54 30.25 -13.26
C GLY A 347 -13.04 29.95 -13.21
N GLN A 348 -12.25 30.59 -14.10
CA GLN A 348 -10.79 30.69 -13.99
C GLN A 348 -10.40 31.10 -12.56
N ALA A 349 -9.43 30.41 -11.96
CA ALA A 349 -8.98 30.72 -10.62
C ALA A 349 -8.32 32.11 -10.60
N THR A 350 -8.86 33.04 -9.81
CA THR A 350 -8.19 34.30 -9.46
C THR A 350 -7.69 34.18 -8.03
N THR A 351 -6.36 34.16 -7.86
CA THR A 351 -5.66 34.16 -6.57
C THR A 351 -5.76 35.55 -5.94
N GLU A 352 -6.88 35.87 -5.28
CA GLU A 352 -7.11 37.25 -4.79
C GLU A 352 -6.84 37.45 -3.28
N HIS A 353 -6.42 36.43 -2.52
CA HIS A 353 -6.32 36.54 -1.05
C HIS A 353 -5.01 36.01 -0.47
N LEU A 354 -3.91 36.75 -0.67
CA LEU A 354 -2.73 36.71 0.20
C LEU A 354 -2.23 38.14 0.44
N LYS A 355 -3.00 38.96 1.16
CA LYS A 355 -2.57 40.31 1.53
C LYS A 355 -1.68 40.38 2.79
N ASN A 356 -1.59 39.32 3.60
CA ASN A 356 -0.93 39.37 4.91
C ASN A 356 -0.04 38.14 5.28
N GLY A 357 0.46 37.36 4.31
CA GLY A 357 1.40 36.25 4.55
C GLY A 357 2.82 36.57 4.05
N PRO A 358 3.89 35.91 4.57
CA PRO A 358 5.25 36.03 4.03
C PRO A 358 5.21 35.89 2.51
N SER A 359 5.86 36.78 1.78
CA SER A 359 5.77 36.86 0.33
C SER A 359 6.46 35.67 -0.34
N TRP A 360 5.76 34.56 -0.48
CA TRP A 360 6.12 33.45 -1.36
C TRP A 360 5.72 33.86 -2.78
N ALA A 361 6.62 33.73 -3.75
CA ALA A 361 6.41 34.24 -5.10
C ALA A 361 5.28 33.48 -5.82
N ASP A 362 4.08 34.07 -5.88
CA ASP A 362 2.98 33.58 -6.69
C ASP A 362 3.22 33.90 -8.17
N HIS A 363 3.55 32.90 -8.98
CA HIS A 363 3.40 33.01 -10.43
C HIS A 363 1.90 32.90 -10.77
N ALA A 364 1.24 34.06 -10.80
CA ALA A 364 -0.13 34.21 -11.25
C ALA A 364 -0.29 33.76 -12.72
N GLY A 365 -1.03 32.69 -12.94
CA GLY A 365 -1.40 32.21 -14.27
C GLY A 365 -2.66 31.34 -14.20
N ALA A 366 -3.58 31.52 -15.14
CA ALA A 366 -4.73 30.63 -15.29
C ALA A 366 -4.24 29.22 -15.71
N PHE A 367 -4.45 28.21 -14.88
CA PHE A 367 -4.00 26.84 -15.15
C PHE A 367 -5.09 25.99 -15.81
N ALA A 368 -4.71 25.26 -16.87
CA ALA A 368 -5.57 24.25 -17.49
C ALA A 368 -5.44 22.92 -16.72
N VAL A 369 -6.53 22.48 -16.08
CA VAL A 369 -6.63 21.18 -15.41
C VAL A 369 -6.64 20.07 -16.47
N GLY A 370 -5.48 19.53 -16.86
CA GLY A 370 -5.46 18.44 -17.86
C GLY A 370 -4.13 18.01 -18.45
N ALA A 371 -3.11 18.87 -18.55
CA ALA A 371 -1.86 18.51 -19.22
C ALA A 371 -0.80 18.02 -18.21
N GLY A 372 -0.49 16.72 -18.25
CA GLY A 372 0.70 16.15 -17.58
C GLY A 372 0.51 15.71 -16.13
N ARG A 373 -0.36 14.73 -15.88
CA ARG A 373 -0.67 14.22 -14.53
C ARG A 373 0.24 13.05 -14.13
N PHE A 374 0.81 13.08 -12.93
CA PHE A 374 1.28 11.87 -12.24
C PHE A 374 0.13 11.25 -11.45
N THR A 375 0.23 9.96 -11.13
CA THR A 375 -0.75 9.20 -10.35
C THR A 375 -0.05 8.31 -9.34
N GLN A 376 -0.68 8.15 -8.18
CA GLN A 376 -0.20 7.25 -7.13
C GLN A 376 1.28 7.51 -6.75
N PRO A 377 1.64 8.75 -6.35
CA PRO A 377 3.01 9.09 -5.99
C PRO A 377 3.52 8.20 -4.86
N ARG A 378 4.67 7.56 -5.09
CA ARG A 378 5.25 6.56 -4.18
C ARG A 378 6.56 6.99 -3.54
N ALA A 379 7.37 7.76 -4.25
CA ALA A 379 8.66 8.28 -3.79
C ALA A 379 8.85 9.72 -4.25
N MET A 380 9.64 10.47 -3.48
CA MET A 380 9.92 11.88 -3.77
C MET A 380 11.32 12.27 -3.29
N VAL A 381 12.02 13.12 -4.05
CA VAL A 381 13.30 13.73 -3.65
C VAL A 381 13.32 15.21 -3.98
N TYR A 382 14.06 16.00 -3.20
CA TYR A 382 14.26 17.43 -3.44
C TYR A 382 15.55 17.64 -4.23
N ARG A 383 15.46 18.35 -5.36
CA ARG A 383 16.58 18.78 -6.19
C ARG A 383 17.00 20.19 -5.78
N ARG A 384 18.11 20.30 -5.05
CA ARG A 384 18.64 21.55 -4.47
C ARG A 384 19.07 22.53 -5.55
N LYS A 385 19.70 22.03 -6.60
CA LYS A 385 20.24 22.80 -7.72
C LYS A 385 19.21 23.69 -8.38
N THR A 386 17.95 23.23 -8.43
CA THR A 386 16.87 23.88 -9.18
C THR A 386 15.64 24.19 -8.34
N HIS A 387 15.65 23.87 -7.05
CA HIS A 387 14.50 23.97 -6.16
C HIS A 387 13.26 23.22 -6.67
N HIS A 388 13.45 22.01 -7.19
CA HIS A 388 12.36 21.17 -7.70
C HIS A 388 12.13 19.92 -6.85
N LEU A 389 10.92 19.36 -6.91
CA LEU A 389 10.61 18.02 -6.42
C LEU A 389 10.61 17.06 -7.59
N LEU A 390 11.25 15.91 -7.45
CA LEU A 390 11.07 14.78 -8.36
C LEU A 390 10.17 13.75 -7.67
N VAL A 391 9.06 13.40 -8.32
CA VAL A 391 8.02 12.52 -7.78
C VAL A 391 7.87 11.28 -8.67
N ALA A 392 8.13 10.10 -8.11
CA ALA A 392 7.89 8.83 -8.80
C ALA A 392 6.39 8.51 -8.81
N SER A 393 5.84 8.37 -10.00
CA SER A 393 4.43 8.08 -10.25
C SER A 393 4.24 6.57 -10.35
N GLU A 394 3.78 5.88 -9.30
CA GLU A 394 3.68 4.41 -9.35
C GLU A 394 2.69 3.95 -10.45
N GLY A 395 1.55 4.63 -10.54
CA GLY A 395 0.47 4.32 -11.47
C GLY A 395 0.84 4.52 -12.94
N ARG A 396 1.79 5.41 -13.22
CA ARG A 396 2.19 5.80 -14.57
C ARG A 396 3.69 5.75 -14.60
N ALA A 397 4.31 4.84 -15.34
CA ALA A 397 5.77 4.63 -15.36
C ALA A 397 6.55 5.90 -15.75
N MET A 398 6.65 6.86 -14.83
CA MET A 398 7.02 8.25 -15.04
C MET A 398 7.64 8.85 -13.77
N LEU A 399 8.48 9.85 -13.98
CA LEU A 399 9.00 10.76 -12.97
C LEU A 399 8.46 12.16 -13.27
N ALA A 400 7.80 12.81 -12.31
CA ALA A 400 7.30 14.17 -12.44
C ALA A 400 8.23 15.17 -11.73
N GLU A 401 8.51 16.30 -12.37
CA GLU A 401 9.30 17.39 -11.82
C GLU A 401 8.37 18.57 -11.51
N LEU A 402 8.31 18.97 -10.24
CA LEU A 402 7.41 20.00 -9.72
C LEU A 402 8.22 21.17 -9.15
N ASP A 403 7.67 22.37 -9.20
CA ASP A 403 8.27 23.55 -8.55
C ASP A 403 8.11 23.47 -7.03
N ALA A 404 9.23 23.32 -6.31
CA ALA A 404 9.24 23.19 -4.86
C ALA A 404 9.19 24.53 -4.13
N LEU A 405 9.21 25.66 -4.82
CA LEU A 405 9.01 27.00 -4.24
C LEU A 405 7.53 27.40 -4.27
N ASN A 406 6.73 26.77 -5.13
CA ASN A 406 5.30 27.02 -5.23
C ASN A 406 4.55 26.63 -3.95
N THR A 407 3.48 27.35 -3.61
CA THR A 407 2.57 27.02 -2.49
C THR A 407 1.74 25.76 -2.75
N ALA A 408 1.50 25.44 -4.02
CA ALA A 408 0.83 24.23 -4.49
C ALA A 408 1.63 23.53 -5.63
N PRO A 409 2.73 22.81 -5.30
CA PRO A 409 3.60 22.18 -6.29
C PRO A 409 2.89 21.25 -7.28
N GLY A 410 1.82 20.56 -6.83
CA GLY A 410 1.03 19.66 -7.67
C GLY A 410 0.29 20.31 -8.84
N LEU A 411 0.13 21.65 -8.84
CA LEU A 411 -0.52 22.38 -9.92
C LEU A 411 0.39 22.67 -11.12
N ILE A 412 1.69 22.82 -10.85
CA ILE A 412 2.67 23.21 -11.85
C ILE A 412 3.66 22.07 -12.02
N VAL A 413 3.27 21.14 -12.89
CA VAL A 413 4.18 20.12 -13.38
C VAL A 413 5.11 20.77 -14.40
N ASN A 414 6.36 20.99 -14.01
CA ASN A 414 7.39 21.58 -14.87
C ASN A 414 7.77 20.61 -15.99
N ARG A 415 7.88 19.32 -15.66
CA ARG A 415 8.32 18.28 -16.59
C ARG A 415 7.80 16.91 -16.22
N LEU A 416 7.66 16.05 -17.23
CA LEU A 416 7.42 14.62 -17.07
C LEU A 416 8.46 13.82 -17.85
N TYR A 417 9.08 12.84 -17.20
CA TYR A 417 10.00 11.87 -17.80
C TYR A 417 9.29 10.52 -17.90
N ARG A 418 9.02 10.00 -19.11
CA ARG A 418 8.44 8.65 -19.29
C ARG A 418 9.51 7.59 -19.15
N LEU A 419 9.40 6.73 -18.14
CA LEU A 419 10.37 5.70 -17.80
C LEU A 419 10.08 4.36 -18.49
N GLY A 420 8.80 4.06 -18.74
CA GLY A 420 8.38 2.77 -19.30
C GLY A 420 8.56 2.62 -20.82
N GLY A 421 8.63 3.74 -21.54
CA GLY A 421 8.47 3.81 -22.99
C GLY A 421 7.14 4.46 -23.39
N LEU A 422 6.74 4.32 -24.66
CA LEU A 422 5.52 4.92 -25.23
C LEU A 422 4.29 4.03 -24.96
N ALA A 423 3.13 4.61 -24.67
CA ALA A 423 1.84 3.92 -24.42
C ALA A 423 0.74 4.40 -25.41
N PRO A 424 -0.39 3.67 -25.64
CA PRO A 424 -0.72 2.27 -25.34
C PRO A 424 -1.01 1.41 -26.61
N ALA A 425 -1.15 0.09 -26.39
CA ALA A 425 -1.54 -0.93 -27.38
C ALA A 425 -3.03 -0.88 -27.74
N GLU A 426 -3.38 -1.49 -28.88
CA GLU A 426 -4.75 -1.91 -29.18
C GLU A 426 -5.34 -2.75 -28.03
N PRO A 427 -6.64 -2.61 -27.68
CA PRO A 427 -7.27 -3.32 -26.55
C PRO A 427 -7.07 -4.84 -26.54
N THR A 428 -6.89 -5.45 -27.72
CA THR A 428 -6.73 -6.90 -27.91
C THR A 428 -5.32 -7.41 -27.56
N LYS A 429 -4.34 -6.54 -27.29
CA LYS A 429 -2.97 -6.92 -26.93
C LYS A 429 -2.58 -6.30 -25.59
N ILE A 430 -1.87 -7.08 -24.79
CA ILE A 430 -1.19 -6.57 -23.60
C ILE A 430 0.21 -6.12 -24.04
N GLN A 431 0.51 -4.82 -23.90
CA GLN A 431 1.88 -4.33 -24.03
C GLN A 431 2.48 -4.19 -22.64
N ILE A 432 3.66 -4.79 -22.46
CA ILE A 432 4.45 -4.64 -21.25
C ILE A 432 5.57 -3.65 -21.58
N PRO A 433 5.56 -2.44 -20.99
CA PRO A 433 6.64 -1.48 -21.20
C PRO A 433 7.98 -2.10 -20.74
N PRO A 434 9.01 -2.17 -21.60
CA PRO A 434 10.17 -3.02 -21.37
C PRO A 434 11.16 -2.48 -20.32
N HIS A 435 11.09 -1.18 -19.98
CA HIS A 435 12.15 -0.50 -19.21
C HIS A 435 11.78 -0.23 -17.75
N CYS A 436 10.57 0.24 -17.47
CA CYS A 436 10.15 0.59 -16.12
C CYS A 436 8.66 0.38 -15.93
N GLY A 437 8.30 -0.16 -14.78
CA GLY A 437 6.93 -0.12 -14.27
C GLY A 437 6.88 0.02 -12.76
N ALA A 438 5.83 0.70 -12.28
CA ALA A 438 5.64 1.03 -10.88
C ALA A 438 6.93 1.59 -10.23
N PRO A 439 7.37 2.81 -10.62
CA PRO A 439 8.53 3.43 -9.99
C PRO A 439 8.24 3.73 -8.51
N THR A 440 9.13 3.29 -7.62
CA THR A 440 8.88 3.30 -6.15
C THR A 440 10.03 3.82 -5.30
N GLY A 441 11.18 4.11 -5.90
CA GLY A 441 12.31 4.76 -5.24
C GLY A 441 13.02 5.69 -6.21
N VAL A 442 13.49 6.84 -5.73
CA VAL A 442 14.25 7.82 -6.52
C VAL A 442 15.49 8.23 -5.73
N ALA A 443 16.65 8.25 -6.38
CA ALA A 443 17.89 8.75 -5.81
C ALA A 443 18.58 9.70 -6.82
N LEU A 444 19.19 10.77 -6.34
CA LEU A 444 19.92 11.73 -7.18
C LEU A 444 21.41 11.38 -7.24
N SER A 445 22.04 11.66 -8.37
CA SER A 445 23.50 11.82 -8.45
C SER A 445 23.97 13.00 -7.59
N SER A 446 25.26 13.04 -7.27
CA SER A 446 25.84 14.09 -6.42
C SER A 446 25.77 15.49 -7.04
N ASP A 447 25.78 15.59 -8.37
CA ASP A 447 25.61 16.84 -9.13
C ASP A 447 24.13 17.18 -9.43
N GLU A 448 23.22 16.29 -9.03
CA GLU A 448 21.78 16.33 -9.28
C GLU A 448 21.39 16.46 -10.76
N ASP A 449 22.22 15.96 -11.69
CA ASP A 449 21.92 15.91 -13.12
C ASP A 449 21.40 14.55 -13.60
N VAL A 450 21.46 13.53 -12.74
CA VAL A 450 20.89 12.20 -12.99
C VAL A 450 19.99 11.80 -11.83
N ALA A 451 18.81 11.26 -12.15
CA ALA A 451 17.97 10.53 -11.21
C ALA A 451 18.01 9.03 -11.51
N TRP A 452 18.25 8.24 -10.48
CA TRP A 452 18.11 6.79 -10.47
C TRP A 452 16.73 6.43 -9.97
N VAL A 453 16.00 5.60 -10.70
CA VAL A 453 14.62 5.22 -10.36
C VAL A 453 14.52 3.71 -10.29
N TYR A 454 14.06 3.17 -9.15
CA TYR A 454 13.75 1.75 -9.03
C TYR A 454 12.31 1.47 -9.46
N CYS A 455 12.16 0.52 -10.38
CA CYS A 455 10.92 0.14 -11.03
C CYS A 455 10.51 -1.27 -10.60
N ARG A 456 9.59 -1.37 -9.63
CA ARG A 456 9.35 -2.61 -8.90
C ARG A 456 8.73 -3.72 -9.76
N THR A 457 7.93 -3.42 -10.79
CA THR A 457 7.28 -4.47 -11.60
C THR A 457 8.22 -5.04 -12.67
N THR A 458 9.34 -4.37 -12.94
CA THR A 458 10.32 -4.78 -13.96
C THR A 458 11.67 -5.19 -13.36
N ASP A 459 11.85 -4.98 -12.05
CA ASP A 459 13.11 -5.20 -11.32
C ASP A 459 14.32 -4.50 -11.94
N ASN A 460 14.06 -3.29 -12.47
CA ASN A 460 15.06 -2.45 -13.11
C ASN A 460 15.36 -1.22 -12.26
N VAL A 461 16.63 -0.81 -12.28
CA VAL A 461 17.04 0.56 -11.96
C VAL A 461 17.20 1.29 -13.28
N VAL A 462 16.53 2.43 -13.43
CA VAL A 462 16.56 3.27 -14.63
C VAL A 462 17.30 4.56 -14.32
N ALA A 463 18.18 4.97 -15.22
CA ALA A 463 18.83 6.27 -15.18
C ALA A 463 18.02 7.29 -15.98
N VAL A 464 17.83 8.48 -15.42
CA VAL A 464 17.13 9.60 -16.04
C VAL A 464 18.02 10.81 -16.02
N ARG A 465 18.40 11.31 -17.20
CA ARG A 465 19.12 12.59 -17.29
C ARG A 465 18.14 13.74 -17.05
N LEU A 466 18.42 14.55 -16.05
CA LEU A 466 17.62 15.70 -15.67
C LEU A 466 18.04 16.90 -16.50
N THR A 467 17.07 17.58 -17.11
CA THR A 467 17.39 18.73 -17.97
C THR A 467 17.60 19.99 -17.10
N PRO A 468 18.50 20.91 -17.49
CA PRO A 468 18.68 22.21 -16.81
C PRO A 468 17.39 23.05 -16.77
N ASP A 469 17.41 24.11 -15.95
CA ASP A 469 16.28 25.01 -15.70
C ASP A 469 15.83 25.79 -16.93
N GLY A 470 14.54 26.16 -16.96
CA GLY A 470 13.93 27.02 -17.99
C GLY A 470 13.29 26.30 -19.18
N VAL A 471 13.47 24.98 -19.34
CA VAL A 471 12.89 24.19 -20.46
C VAL A 471 11.63 23.43 -19.99
N ARG A 472 10.42 23.86 -20.38
CA ARG A 472 9.16 23.14 -20.07
C ARG A 472 8.83 22.08 -21.13
N GLY A 473 8.26 20.93 -20.73
CA GLY A 473 7.79 19.91 -21.68
C GLY A 473 7.73 18.48 -21.14
N VAL A 474 7.37 17.51 -21.98
CA VAL A 474 7.50 16.07 -21.68
C VAL A 474 8.81 15.61 -22.32
N SER A 475 9.76 15.10 -21.52
CA SER A 475 11.13 14.81 -21.98
C SER A 475 11.29 13.49 -22.72
N SER A 476 10.21 12.78 -23.02
CA SER A 476 10.24 11.58 -23.88
C SER A 476 10.03 11.89 -25.36
N GLU A 477 10.38 13.10 -25.79
CA GLU A 477 10.02 13.75 -27.07
C GLU A 477 8.54 14.00 -27.32
N THR A 478 8.20 15.28 -27.41
CA THR A 478 7.35 15.80 -28.49
C THR A 478 7.52 17.31 -28.53
N THR A 479 8.42 17.80 -29.39
CA THR A 479 8.38 19.20 -29.82
C THR A 479 7.15 19.35 -30.70
N PHE A 480 6.16 20.11 -30.26
CA PHE A 480 5.09 20.59 -31.15
C PHE A 480 5.73 21.54 -32.16
N VAL A 481 5.93 21.09 -33.40
CA VAL A 481 6.18 22.00 -34.52
C VAL A 481 4.81 22.29 -35.13
N ALA A 482 4.40 23.56 -35.11
CA ALA A 482 3.23 24.04 -35.82
C ALA A 482 3.45 23.81 -37.33
N GLY A 483 2.77 22.80 -37.89
CA GLY A 483 2.90 22.40 -39.28
C GLY A 483 2.90 20.87 -39.39
N GLY A 484 1.74 20.30 -39.70
CA GLY A 484 1.46 18.87 -39.61
C GLY A 484 2.47 17.98 -40.33
N ALA A 485 3.30 17.27 -39.55
CA ALA A 485 3.88 15.97 -39.86
C ALA A 485 4.44 15.37 -38.56
N PHE A 486 3.85 14.27 -38.06
CA PHE A 486 4.36 13.54 -36.90
C PHE A 486 5.64 12.78 -37.29
N HIS A 487 6.81 13.41 -37.16
CA HIS A 487 8.09 12.72 -37.25
C HIS A 487 8.62 12.40 -35.84
N ARG A 488 8.47 11.13 -35.47
CA ARG A 488 8.92 10.51 -34.22
C ARG A 488 10.42 10.20 -34.33
N LYS A 489 11.29 11.16 -34.01
CA LYS A 489 12.64 10.78 -33.56
C LYS A 489 12.50 10.23 -32.14
N LEU A 490 13.35 9.27 -31.78
CA LEU A 490 13.61 8.83 -30.41
C LEU A 490 14.83 9.62 -29.93
N SER A 491 14.74 10.25 -28.76
CA SER A 491 15.75 11.14 -28.26
C SER A 491 16.84 10.23 -27.75
N PRO A 492 18.09 10.35 -28.23
CA PRO A 492 19.18 9.60 -27.61
C PRO A 492 19.31 9.93 -26.11
N TRP A 493 18.66 10.99 -25.63
CA TRP A 493 18.66 11.49 -24.26
C TRP A 493 17.54 10.92 -23.36
N GLY A 494 16.78 9.92 -23.82
CA GLY A 494 15.70 9.28 -23.06
C GLY A 494 16.21 8.42 -21.89
N PRO A 495 15.33 8.07 -20.93
CA PRO A 495 15.72 7.19 -19.82
C PRO A 495 16.14 5.82 -20.33
N PHE A 496 17.19 5.26 -19.71
CA PHE A 496 17.73 3.94 -20.07
C PHE A 496 17.81 3.05 -18.84
N ALA A 497 17.57 1.75 -19.02
CA ALA A 497 17.82 0.78 -17.97
C ALA A 497 19.31 0.81 -17.65
N TYR A 498 19.65 0.87 -16.36
CA TYR A 498 21.03 0.89 -15.86
C TYR A 498 21.43 -0.47 -15.29
N ALA A 499 20.55 -1.06 -14.49
CA ALA A 499 20.75 -2.39 -13.93
C ALA A 499 19.43 -3.16 -13.95
N ARG A 500 19.53 -4.47 -14.20
CA ARG A 500 18.42 -5.41 -14.09
C ARG A 500 18.74 -6.42 -12.99
N LEU A 501 18.07 -6.25 -11.86
CA LEU A 501 18.46 -6.83 -10.58
C LEU A 501 18.01 -8.27 -10.43
N ALA A 502 16.89 -8.60 -11.07
CA ALA A 502 16.33 -9.92 -11.03
C ALA A 502 15.62 -10.24 -12.35
N VAL A 503 15.53 -11.54 -12.62
CA VAL A 503 14.41 -12.02 -13.44
C VAL A 503 13.17 -11.87 -12.56
N PRO A 504 12.09 -11.23 -13.05
CA PRO A 504 10.86 -11.11 -12.28
C PRO A 504 10.48 -12.45 -11.62
N ALA A 505 10.24 -12.43 -10.32
CA ALA A 505 9.89 -13.63 -9.58
C ALA A 505 8.57 -14.23 -10.13
N ALA A 506 8.64 -15.54 -10.43
CA ALA A 506 7.57 -16.45 -10.86
C ALA A 506 7.19 -16.45 -12.35
N LYS A 507 6.31 -17.41 -12.68
CA LYS A 507 5.72 -17.67 -14.01
C LYS A 507 5.31 -16.36 -14.67
N GLU A 508 5.48 -16.26 -15.99
CA GLU A 508 5.14 -15.07 -16.81
C GLU A 508 3.77 -14.45 -16.46
N SER A 509 2.79 -15.29 -16.08
CA SER A 509 1.47 -14.88 -15.59
C SER A 509 1.49 -14.04 -14.30
N LEU A 510 2.27 -14.40 -13.27
CA LEU A 510 2.33 -13.63 -12.02
C LEU A 510 2.94 -12.24 -12.26
N ALA A 511 4.05 -12.18 -13.01
CA ALA A 511 4.71 -10.93 -13.34
C ALA A 511 3.79 -9.99 -14.14
N LEU A 512 3.01 -10.55 -15.07
CA LEU A 512 1.98 -9.83 -15.79
C LEU A 512 0.87 -9.32 -14.85
N GLY A 513 0.35 -10.16 -13.97
CA GLY A 513 -0.70 -9.78 -13.01
C GLY A 513 -0.24 -8.64 -12.11
N ARG A 514 1.00 -8.71 -11.64
CA ARG A 514 1.65 -7.65 -10.88
C ARG A 514 1.71 -6.34 -11.68
N ARG A 515 2.10 -6.39 -12.94
CA ARG A 515 2.16 -5.21 -13.81
C ARG A 515 0.79 -4.54 -13.94
N LEU A 516 -0.22 -5.33 -14.27
CA LEU A 516 -1.60 -4.86 -14.46
C LEU A 516 -2.18 -4.23 -13.18
N PHE A 517 -1.80 -4.73 -12.00
CA PHE A 517 -2.29 -4.21 -10.72
C PHE A 517 -1.87 -2.76 -10.45
N PHE A 518 -0.67 -2.37 -10.90
CA PHE A 518 -0.11 -1.03 -10.70
C PHE A 518 -0.21 -0.12 -11.94
N ASP A 519 -0.65 -0.62 -13.10
CA ASP A 519 -0.66 0.17 -14.33
C ASP A 519 -1.98 0.95 -14.50
N ALA A 520 -1.92 2.26 -14.36
CA ALA A 520 -3.06 3.16 -14.54
C ALA A 520 -3.31 3.52 -16.02
N GLU A 521 -2.36 3.25 -16.92
CA GLU A 521 -2.46 3.52 -18.36
C GLU A 521 -3.01 2.32 -19.16
N GLU A 522 -3.19 1.14 -18.54
CA GLU A 522 -3.72 -0.03 -19.24
C GLU A 522 -5.19 0.16 -19.61
N PRO A 523 -5.56 0.16 -20.91
CA PRO A 523 -6.85 0.66 -21.37
C PRO A 523 -8.05 -0.24 -21.04
N VAL A 524 -7.88 -1.48 -20.60
CA VAL A 524 -8.99 -2.39 -20.28
C VAL A 524 -9.16 -2.56 -18.76
N VAL A 525 -8.05 -2.71 -18.04
CA VAL A 525 -8.01 -2.84 -16.58
C VAL A 525 -8.25 -1.50 -15.91
N SER A 526 -7.71 -0.44 -16.50
CA SER A 526 -7.56 0.86 -15.85
C SER A 526 -8.11 2.01 -16.72
N GLY A 527 -8.28 3.16 -16.08
CA GLY A 527 -8.77 4.39 -16.70
C GLY A 527 -8.22 5.60 -15.96
N ASP A 528 -6.89 5.74 -15.98
CA ASP A 528 -6.10 6.70 -15.20
C ASP A 528 -5.96 6.41 -13.70
N MET A 529 -6.45 5.26 -13.24
CA MET A 529 -6.20 4.70 -11.91
C MET A 529 -6.02 3.20 -11.99
N ALA A 530 -4.96 2.70 -11.38
CA ALA A 530 -4.69 1.28 -11.27
C ALA A 530 -5.46 0.64 -10.09
N CYS A 531 -5.48 -0.69 -10.01
CA CYS A 531 -6.06 -1.39 -8.85
C CYS A 531 -5.42 -0.95 -7.53
N ALA A 532 -4.11 -0.69 -7.53
CA ALA A 532 -3.38 -0.15 -6.38
C ALA A 532 -3.88 1.23 -5.90
N GLY A 533 -4.73 1.91 -6.69
CA GLY A 533 -5.36 3.18 -6.37
C GLY A 533 -6.23 3.07 -5.12
N CYS A 534 -7.28 2.25 -5.22
CA CYS A 534 -8.17 1.93 -4.11
C CYS A 534 -7.61 0.83 -3.21
N HIS A 535 -6.71 -0.02 -3.74
CA HIS A 535 -6.11 -1.13 -3.01
C HIS A 535 -4.60 -0.94 -2.79
N PRO A 536 -4.17 0.10 -2.05
CA PRO A 536 -2.75 0.39 -1.84
C PRO A 536 -2.04 -0.80 -1.18
N ASP A 537 -1.01 -1.34 -1.83
CA ASP A 537 -0.31 -2.58 -1.44
C ASP A 537 -1.27 -3.77 -1.17
N GLY A 538 -2.46 -3.78 -1.80
CA GLY A 538 -3.50 -4.79 -1.61
C GLY A 538 -4.45 -4.56 -0.43
N ARG A 539 -4.32 -3.43 0.27
CA ARG A 539 -5.18 -3.03 1.40
C ARG A 539 -6.45 -2.34 0.93
N ASP A 540 -7.13 -1.61 1.80
CA ASP A 540 -8.23 -0.71 1.46
C ASP A 540 -7.81 0.76 1.65
N ASP A 541 -8.51 1.64 0.96
CA ASP A 541 -8.34 3.10 1.04
C ASP A 541 -9.13 3.75 2.19
N GLY A 542 -9.90 2.97 2.95
CA GLY A 542 -10.80 3.46 3.99
C GLY A 542 -11.92 4.37 3.48
N HIS A 543 -12.30 4.29 2.21
CA HIS A 543 -13.34 5.13 1.61
C HIS A 543 -14.63 4.38 1.28
N VAL A 544 -15.72 5.14 1.23
CA VAL A 544 -17.04 4.70 0.77
C VAL A 544 -17.36 5.40 -0.55
N TRP A 545 -17.56 4.58 -1.58
CA TRP A 545 -17.81 5.00 -2.95
C TRP A 545 -19.31 4.92 -3.30
N ARG A 546 -19.71 5.66 -4.34
CA ARG A 546 -21.06 5.62 -4.92
C ARG A 546 -21.08 4.71 -6.13
N GLU A 547 -21.67 3.53 -6.01
CA GLU A 547 -21.94 2.64 -7.15
C GLU A 547 -23.16 3.15 -7.93
N ILE A 548 -22.94 3.64 -9.14
CA ILE A 548 -24.01 4.12 -10.03
C ILE A 548 -24.11 3.19 -11.22
N VAL A 549 -25.30 2.62 -11.44
CA VAL A 549 -25.58 1.87 -12.67
C VAL A 549 -25.88 2.86 -13.78
N ASP A 550 -24.98 2.97 -14.77
CA ASP A 550 -25.25 3.71 -15.99
C ASP A 550 -26.26 2.93 -16.83
N ASN A 551 -27.40 3.55 -17.15
CA ASN A 551 -28.45 2.96 -17.97
C ASN A 551 -28.23 3.18 -19.49
N GLY A 552 -27.04 3.65 -19.89
CA GLY A 552 -26.60 3.73 -21.28
C GLY A 552 -26.42 2.37 -21.96
N PHE A 553 -25.79 2.36 -23.15
CA PHE A 553 -25.69 1.19 -24.03
C PHE A 553 -25.05 -0.06 -23.39
N THR A 554 -24.21 0.10 -22.37
CA THR A 554 -23.46 -1.01 -21.75
C THR A 554 -24.04 -1.50 -20.43
N LYS A 555 -25.01 -0.81 -19.81
CA LYS A 555 -25.57 -1.13 -18.48
C LYS A 555 -24.52 -1.47 -17.42
N THR A 556 -23.49 -0.63 -17.30
CA THR A 556 -22.34 -0.88 -16.39
C THR A 556 -22.44 -0.07 -15.11
N SER A 557 -22.10 -0.69 -13.98
CA SER A 557 -21.89 0.02 -12.71
C SER A 557 -20.59 0.83 -12.77
N GLN A 558 -20.56 2.01 -12.15
CA GLN A 558 -19.37 2.87 -12.02
C GLN A 558 -19.22 3.38 -10.58
N PHE A 559 -17.99 3.48 -10.07
CA PHE A 559 -17.75 4.00 -8.71
C PHE A 559 -17.41 5.48 -8.68
N ARG A 560 -18.33 6.35 -8.25
CA ARG A 560 -18.04 7.79 -8.12
C ARG A 560 -17.63 8.14 -6.69
N ALA A 561 -16.82 9.18 -6.55
CA ALA A 561 -16.41 9.74 -5.27
C ALA A 561 -17.63 10.01 -4.37
N GLY A 562 -17.66 9.45 -3.15
CA GLY A 562 -18.75 9.63 -2.19
C GLY A 562 -18.81 11.01 -1.54
N PRO A 563 -19.79 11.28 -0.66
CA PRO A 563 -19.97 12.59 -0.02
C PRO A 563 -18.76 13.07 0.79
N SER A 564 -17.97 12.15 1.36
CA SER A 564 -16.72 12.48 2.05
C SER A 564 -15.58 12.89 1.10
N LEU A 565 -15.65 12.48 -0.17
CA LEU A 565 -14.62 12.68 -1.19
C LEU A 565 -14.95 13.83 -2.15
N ALA A 566 -16.23 14.21 -2.24
CA ALA A 566 -16.74 15.16 -3.23
C ALA A 566 -17.80 16.11 -2.62
N VAL A 567 -17.51 16.64 -1.43
CA VAL A 567 -18.40 17.50 -0.64
C VAL A 567 -18.99 18.62 -1.50
N GLY A 568 -20.33 18.66 -1.59
CA GLY A 568 -21.06 19.70 -2.31
C GLY A 568 -21.07 19.55 -3.83
N MET A 569 -20.55 18.43 -4.36
CA MET A 569 -20.58 18.08 -5.79
C MET A 569 -21.47 16.85 -6.08
N GLU A 570 -22.26 16.40 -5.11
CA GLU A 570 -23.11 15.22 -5.23
C GLU A 570 -24.36 15.52 -6.07
N GLN A 571 -24.52 14.81 -7.18
CA GLN A 571 -25.69 14.90 -8.06
C GLN A 571 -26.43 13.55 -8.12
N LYS A 572 -27.74 13.59 -8.39
CA LYS A 572 -28.55 12.40 -8.59
C LYS A 572 -28.31 11.76 -9.97
N PRO A 573 -28.43 10.42 -10.13
CA PRO A 573 -28.64 9.44 -9.05
C PRO A 573 -27.44 9.41 -8.10
N TYR A 574 -27.71 9.27 -6.80
CA TYR A 574 -26.64 9.32 -5.80
C TYR A 574 -25.81 8.03 -5.80
N GLY A 575 -26.35 6.91 -6.28
CA GLY A 575 -25.67 5.63 -6.28
C GLY A 575 -25.64 4.96 -4.91
N VAL A 576 -25.38 3.66 -4.90
CA VAL A 576 -25.38 2.83 -3.69
C VAL A 576 -24.02 2.92 -3.00
N ALA A 577 -24.01 3.03 -1.67
CA ALA A 577 -22.77 3.04 -0.90
C ALA A 577 -22.02 1.69 -0.96
N ARG A 578 -20.72 1.76 -1.24
CA ARG A 578 -19.81 0.61 -1.26
C ARG A 578 -18.46 0.97 -0.63
N GLN A 579 -18.08 0.30 0.45
CA GLN A 579 -16.72 0.39 0.99
C GLN A 579 -15.72 -0.35 0.10
N THR A 580 -14.47 0.12 0.02
CA THR A 580 -13.41 -0.63 -0.66
C THR A 580 -12.99 -1.86 0.16
N PRO A 581 -13.08 -3.09 -0.38
CA PRO A 581 -12.62 -4.27 0.35
C PRO A 581 -11.10 -4.44 0.26
N MET A 582 -10.46 -4.83 1.36
CA MET A 582 -9.08 -5.33 1.35
C MET A 582 -8.96 -6.62 0.51
N LEU A 583 -7.89 -6.74 -0.29
CA LEU A 583 -7.63 -7.88 -1.17
C LEU A 583 -6.58 -8.84 -0.61
N ALA A 584 -5.47 -8.31 -0.08
CA ALA A 584 -4.35 -9.11 0.40
C ALA A 584 -4.80 -10.08 1.51
N GLY A 585 -4.67 -11.38 1.26
CA GLY A 585 -5.06 -12.43 2.20
C GLY A 585 -6.57 -12.63 2.41
N ARG A 586 -7.45 -11.98 1.63
CA ARG A 586 -8.93 -12.13 1.72
C ARG A 586 -9.59 -12.76 0.48
N VAL A 587 -8.80 -13.15 -0.52
CA VAL A 587 -9.30 -13.67 -1.81
C VAL A 587 -8.86 -15.11 -2.12
N ASN A 588 -8.27 -15.82 -1.16
CA ASN A 588 -7.76 -17.17 -1.37
C ASN A 588 -8.86 -18.23 -1.33
N ALA A 589 -9.84 -18.10 -0.43
CA ALA A 589 -10.97 -19.02 -0.41
C ALA A 589 -11.80 -18.92 -1.71
N LEU A 590 -12.47 -20.02 -2.06
CA LEU A 590 -13.29 -20.13 -3.26
C LEU A 590 -14.54 -19.25 -3.17
N GLY A 591 -15.12 -18.90 -4.32
CA GLY A 591 -16.28 -18.00 -4.38
C GLY A 591 -17.54 -18.51 -3.65
N PRO A 592 -18.62 -17.72 -3.67
CA PRO A 592 -18.79 -16.56 -4.54
C PRO A 592 -18.06 -15.29 -4.06
N TYR A 593 -17.95 -14.31 -4.96
CA TYR A 593 -17.30 -13.01 -4.78
C TYR A 593 -18.26 -11.86 -5.18
N GLY A 594 -17.94 -10.64 -4.76
CA GLY A 594 -18.81 -9.47 -4.90
C GLY A 594 -19.57 -9.15 -3.61
N TRP A 595 -20.21 -7.99 -3.53
CA TRP A 595 -20.97 -7.58 -2.34
C TRP A 595 -22.18 -8.48 -2.09
N HIS A 596 -22.73 -9.06 -3.15
CA HIS A 596 -23.91 -9.91 -3.06
C HIS A 596 -23.65 -11.36 -3.50
N GLY A 597 -22.38 -11.73 -3.68
CA GLY A 597 -21.99 -13.07 -4.14
C GLY A 597 -22.35 -13.34 -5.60
N GLU A 598 -22.41 -12.30 -6.43
CA GLU A 598 -22.83 -12.39 -7.83
C GLU A 598 -21.80 -13.03 -8.77
N SER A 599 -20.54 -13.17 -8.35
CA SER A 599 -19.48 -13.77 -9.16
C SER A 599 -19.03 -15.11 -8.61
N ALA A 600 -19.21 -16.20 -9.36
CA ALA A 600 -18.83 -17.54 -8.91
C ALA A 600 -17.32 -17.71 -8.70
N THR A 601 -16.50 -17.00 -9.48
CA THR A 601 -15.03 -17.09 -9.43
C THR A 601 -14.38 -15.72 -9.26
N LEU A 602 -13.13 -15.71 -8.80
CA LEU A 602 -12.34 -14.47 -8.67
C LEU A 602 -12.10 -13.82 -10.03
N VAL A 603 -11.86 -14.63 -11.06
CA VAL A 603 -11.67 -14.16 -12.44
C VAL A 603 -12.92 -13.44 -12.94
N ASP A 604 -14.11 -14.01 -12.71
CA ASP A 604 -15.37 -13.36 -13.09
C ASP A 604 -15.58 -12.05 -12.32
N ARG A 605 -15.20 -12.02 -11.03
CA ARG A 605 -15.27 -10.81 -10.23
C ARG A 605 -14.34 -9.72 -10.74
N ILE A 606 -13.10 -10.06 -11.10
CA ILE A 606 -12.11 -9.11 -11.65
C ILE A 606 -12.61 -8.56 -13.00
N LYS A 607 -13.13 -9.42 -13.88
CA LYS A 607 -13.72 -8.99 -15.16
C LYS A 607 -14.88 -8.01 -14.95
N ALA A 608 -15.77 -8.29 -14.00
CA ALA A 608 -16.83 -7.35 -13.63
C ALA A 608 -16.27 -6.03 -13.09
N GLY A 609 -15.15 -6.09 -12.36
CA GLY A 609 -14.39 -4.94 -11.85
C GLY A 609 -13.89 -3.99 -12.96
N PHE A 610 -13.40 -4.51 -14.09
CA PHE A 610 -12.93 -3.68 -15.22
C PHE A 610 -13.99 -2.68 -15.73
N SER A 611 -15.26 -3.04 -15.61
CA SER A 611 -16.37 -2.15 -15.97
C SER A 611 -16.68 -1.10 -14.90
N LEU A 612 -16.27 -1.31 -13.64
CA LEU A 612 -16.49 -0.39 -12.52
C LEU A 612 -15.58 0.83 -12.56
N HIS A 613 -14.45 0.72 -13.26
CA HIS A 613 -13.37 1.69 -13.22
C HIS A 613 -13.44 2.79 -14.30
N ARG A 614 -14.55 2.94 -15.02
CA ARG A 614 -14.57 3.79 -16.23
C ARG A 614 -15.97 4.31 -16.58
N ASP A 615 -16.01 5.49 -17.21
CA ASP A 615 -17.03 5.84 -18.22
C ASP A 615 -16.86 4.97 -19.49
N ASN A 616 -16.80 3.64 -19.34
CA ASN A 616 -16.35 2.77 -20.42
C ASN A 616 -17.42 2.66 -21.51
N GLN A 617 -17.19 3.40 -22.60
CA GLN A 617 -17.86 3.18 -23.87
C GLN A 617 -17.18 2.08 -24.72
N MET A 618 -16.03 1.54 -24.29
CA MET A 618 -15.34 0.47 -25.03
C MET A 618 -15.87 -0.90 -24.64
N ALA A 619 -16.81 -1.41 -25.43
CA ALA A 619 -17.16 -2.82 -25.43
C ALA A 619 -15.90 -3.65 -25.78
N THR A 620 -15.35 -4.36 -24.81
CA THR A 620 -14.30 -5.37 -25.03
C THR A 620 -14.89 -6.75 -24.85
N ASP A 621 -14.47 -7.71 -25.69
CA ASP A 621 -14.99 -9.07 -25.61
C ASP A 621 -14.50 -9.81 -24.36
N GLY A 622 -15.19 -10.88 -24.00
CA GLY A 622 -14.89 -11.65 -22.79
C GLY A 622 -13.51 -12.31 -22.78
N ALA A 623 -12.90 -12.60 -23.94
CA ALA A 623 -11.56 -13.18 -24.02
C ALA A 623 -10.49 -12.13 -23.74
N THR A 624 -10.65 -10.93 -24.29
CA THR A 624 -9.81 -9.74 -24.01
C THR A 624 -9.80 -9.38 -22.52
N MET A 625 -10.93 -9.50 -21.83
CA MET A 625 -10.97 -9.33 -20.37
C MET A 625 -10.32 -10.50 -19.64
N ARG A 626 -10.58 -11.74 -20.07
CA ARG A 626 -10.08 -12.95 -19.39
C ARG A 626 -8.54 -13.03 -19.36
N MET A 627 -7.88 -12.69 -20.48
CA MET A 627 -6.41 -12.69 -20.57
C MET A 627 -5.72 -11.75 -19.57
N ARG A 628 -6.44 -10.76 -19.02
CA ARG A 628 -5.96 -9.85 -17.97
C ARG A 628 -6.37 -10.32 -16.57
N ALA A 629 -7.60 -10.81 -16.45
CA ALA A 629 -8.17 -11.22 -15.17
C ALA A 629 -7.51 -12.47 -14.57
N GLU A 630 -7.07 -13.41 -15.40
CA GLU A 630 -6.36 -14.61 -14.93
C GLU A 630 -5.01 -14.31 -14.26
N PRO A 631 -4.07 -13.59 -14.89
CA PRO A 631 -2.80 -13.24 -14.26
C PRO A 631 -3.01 -12.32 -13.03
N LEU A 632 -3.97 -11.39 -13.09
CA LEU A 632 -4.36 -10.59 -11.92
C LEU A 632 -4.85 -11.47 -10.77
N ALA A 633 -5.70 -12.47 -11.01
CA ALA A 633 -6.18 -13.37 -9.96
C ALA A 633 -5.03 -14.15 -9.30
N GLU A 634 -4.01 -14.56 -10.07
CA GLU A 634 -2.80 -15.19 -9.53
C GLU A 634 -2.02 -14.22 -8.64
N PHE A 635 -1.81 -12.99 -9.11
CA PHE A 635 -1.11 -11.93 -8.35
C PHE A 635 -1.83 -11.55 -7.06
N LEU A 636 -3.15 -11.38 -7.09
CA LEU A 636 -3.92 -11.03 -5.90
C LEU A 636 -3.84 -12.11 -4.79
N ARG A 637 -3.66 -13.37 -5.17
CA ARG A 637 -3.57 -14.50 -4.21
C ARG A 637 -2.17 -14.74 -3.69
N THR A 638 -1.14 -14.47 -4.49
CA THR A 638 0.23 -14.93 -4.20
C THR A 638 1.28 -13.84 -4.19
N GLY A 639 1.05 -12.70 -4.86
CA GLY A 639 2.01 -11.61 -4.98
C GLY A 639 1.83 -10.48 -3.96
N LEU A 640 0.59 -10.20 -3.55
CA LEU A 640 0.31 -9.21 -2.51
C LEU A 640 0.80 -9.67 -1.13
N VAL A 641 1.31 -8.73 -0.32
CA VAL A 641 1.78 -9.01 1.03
C VAL A 641 0.65 -8.80 2.02
N PRO A 642 0.06 -9.87 2.59
CA PRO A 642 -0.89 -9.71 3.68
C PRO A 642 -0.19 -9.06 4.88
N PRO A 643 -0.92 -8.32 5.71
CA PRO A 643 -0.36 -7.84 6.96
C PRO A 643 0.14 -9.01 7.82
N PRO A 644 1.28 -8.84 8.50
CA PRO A 644 1.76 -9.84 9.44
C PRO A 644 0.74 -10.06 10.55
N ARG A 645 0.63 -11.31 11.00
CA ARG A 645 -0.14 -11.70 12.19
C ARG A 645 0.84 -12.03 13.30
N GLU A 646 0.62 -11.47 14.48
CA GLU A 646 1.41 -11.82 15.66
C GLU A 646 1.07 -13.26 16.09
N PRO A 647 2.01 -14.21 16.02
CA PRO A 647 1.79 -15.54 16.55
C PRO A 647 1.98 -15.50 18.06
N ARG A 648 0.96 -15.05 18.78
CA ARG A 648 0.92 -15.07 20.25
C ARG A 648 -0.32 -15.77 20.76
N GLU A 649 -0.26 -16.17 22.02
CA GLU A 649 -1.46 -16.61 22.73
C GLU A 649 -2.39 -15.41 22.95
N LEU A 650 -3.69 -15.69 22.89
CA LEU A 650 -4.72 -14.72 23.24
C LEU A 650 -4.63 -14.44 24.74
N ASP A 651 -4.77 -13.19 25.13
CA ASP A 651 -4.89 -12.85 26.54
C ASP A 651 -6.27 -13.29 27.10
N ALA A 652 -6.50 -13.05 28.39
CA ALA A 652 -7.75 -13.46 29.03
C ALA A 652 -9.00 -12.76 28.49
N GLU A 653 -8.89 -11.52 28.01
CA GLU A 653 -10.00 -10.76 27.44
C GLU A 653 -10.33 -11.28 26.03
N GLU A 654 -9.30 -11.45 25.19
CA GLU A 654 -9.42 -11.98 23.84
C GLU A 654 -9.88 -13.45 23.82
N GLN A 655 -9.43 -14.26 24.79
CA GLN A 655 -9.85 -15.65 24.91
C GLN A 655 -11.34 -15.76 25.25
N LYS A 656 -11.85 -14.91 26.16
CA LYS A 656 -13.31 -14.83 26.40
C LYS A 656 -14.05 -14.32 25.17
N GLY A 657 -13.50 -13.33 24.47
CA GLY A 657 -14.05 -12.85 23.20
C GLY A 657 -14.20 -13.95 22.16
N LYS A 658 -13.20 -14.84 22.06
CA LYS A 658 -13.23 -16.02 21.21
C LYS A 658 -14.32 -17.01 21.62
N GLU A 659 -14.50 -17.24 22.92
CA GLU A 659 -15.57 -18.09 23.45
C GLU A 659 -16.96 -17.50 23.17
N ILE A 660 -17.12 -16.20 23.34
CA ILE A 660 -18.33 -15.46 22.98
C ILE A 660 -18.59 -15.59 21.48
N PHE A 661 -17.58 -15.41 20.63
CA PHE A 661 -17.71 -15.57 19.18
C PHE A 661 -18.14 -16.99 18.78
N ALA A 662 -17.59 -18.01 19.43
CA ALA A 662 -17.91 -19.42 19.18
C ALA A 662 -19.22 -19.90 19.81
N SER A 663 -19.86 -19.08 20.66
CA SER A 663 -21.06 -19.47 21.40
C SER A 663 -22.28 -19.74 20.51
N ALA A 664 -23.04 -20.77 20.85
CA ALA A 664 -24.33 -21.05 20.22
C ALA A 664 -25.36 -19.93 20.44
N LYS A 665 -25.18 -19.08 21.46
CA LYS A 665 -26.06 -17.93 21.71
C LYS A 665 -25.82 -16.79 20.73
N THR A 666 -24.56 -16.47 20.44
CA THR A 666 -24.15 -15.38 19.56
C THR A 666 -24.16 -15.76 18.09
N LYS A 667 -23.97 -17.03 17.76
CA LYS A 667 -24.10 -17.57 16.40
C LYS A 667 -23.12 -16.97 15.37
N CYS A 668 -22.02 -16.33 15.75
CA CYS A 668 -21.09 -15.76 14.77
C CYS A 668 -20.49 -16.84 13.85
N VAL A 669 -20.13 -17.99 14.44
CA VAL A 669 -19.54 -19.14 13.72
C VAL A 669 -20.51 -19.87 12.78
N THR A 670 -21.81 -19.55 12.78
CA THR A 670 -22.72 -20.17 11.80
C THR A 670 -22.45 -19.71 10.38
N CYS A 671 -21.84 -18.52 10.23
CA CYS A 671 -21.52 -17.92 8.93
C CYS A 671 -20.02 -17.60 8.82
N HIS A 672 -19.36 -17.24 9.93
CA HIS A 672 -17.93 -16.96 9.96
C HIS A 672 -17.12 -18.19 10.36
N VAL A 673 -17.00 -19.14 9.42
CA VAL A 673 -16.40 -20.47 9.67
C VAL A 673 -14.87 -20.46 9.61
N PRO A 674 -14.15 -20.97 10.64
CA PRO A 674 -12.67 -20.93 10.69
C PRO A 674 -11.96 -21.62 9.52
N SER A 675 -12.57 -22.66 8.94
CA SER A 675 -11.98 -23.44 7.85
C SER A 675 -11.92 -22.72 6.50
N SER A 676 -12.56 -21.55 6.37
CA SER A 676 -12.68 -20.83 5.09
C SER A 676 -12.53 -19.32 5.32
N GLU A 677 -11.36 -18.88 5.79
CA GLU A 677 -11.06 -17.46 6.02
C GLU A 677 -12.08 -16.73 6.93
N LEU A 678 -12.70 -17.45 7.88
CA LEU A 678 -13.80 -16.95 8.70
C LEU A 678 -15.00 -16.45 7.87
N THR A 679 -15.37 -17.19 6.83
CA THR A 679 -16.56 -16.93 6.01
C THR A 679 -17.03 -18.18 5.26
N ASP A 680 -18.33 -18.41 5.25
CA ASP A 680 -18.99 -19.41 4.39
C ASP A 680 -19.34 -18.83 3.00
N ARG A 681 -19.17 -17.52 2.83
CA ARG A 681 -19.48 -16.73 1.63
C ARG A 681 -20.93 -16.88 1.14
N SER A 682 -21.83 -17.32 2.02
CA SER A 682 -23.26 -17.32 1.75
C SER A 682 -23.79 -15.88 1.63
N SER A 683 -24.89 -15.68 0.92
CA SER A 683 -25.58 -14.39 0.87
C SER A 683 -26.72 -14.37 1.89
N LEU A 684 -26.70 -13.38 2.78
CA LEU A 684 -27.67 -13.22 3.86
C LEU A 684 -28.40 -11.89 3.73
N ALA A 685 -29.70 -11.90 4.00
CA ALA A 685 -30.51 -10.68 4.00
C ALA A 685 -30.17 -9.82 5.23
N LEU A 686 -29.55 -8.67 5.02
CA LEU A 686 -29.35 -7.66 6.06
C LEU A 686 -30.34 -6.52 5.83
N ARG A 687 -31.24 -6.32 6.80
CA ARG A 687 -32.33 -5.33 6.73
C ARG A 687 -32.21 -4.28 7.83
N GLY A 688 -32.90 -3.16 7.67
CA GLY A 688 -32.97 -2.12 8.70
C GLY A 688 -31.69 -1.31 8.85
N PHE A 689 -30.90 -1.18 7.77
CA PHE A 689 -29.88 -0.14 7.68
C PHE A 689 -30.55 1.22 7.64
N ARG A 690 -29.95 2.18 8.36
CA ARG A 690 -30.35 3.58 8.26
C ARG A 690 -30.00 4.08 6.87
N ALA A 691 -30.90 4.84 6.25
CA ALA A 691 -30.59 5.53 5.00
C ALA A 691 -29.38 6.46 5.20
N LEU A 692 -28.33 6.25 4.42
CA LEU A 692 -27.17 7.12 4.40
C LEU A 692 -27.49 8.40 3.62
N PRO A 693 -27.23 9.60 4.17
CA PRO A 693 -27.41 10.84 3.43
C PRO A 693 -26.60 10.84 2.13
N LEU A 694 -27.18 11.34 1.03
CA LEU A 694 -26.52 11.49 -0.27
C LEU A 694 -26.05 10.15 -0.90
N PHE A 695 -26.73 9.05 -0.56
CA PHE A 695 -26.66 7.76 -1.24
C PHE A 695 -28.08 7.27 -1.58
N ASP A 696 -28.19 6.49 -2.65
CA ASP A 696 -29.40 5.75 -2.98
C ASP A 696 -29.46 4.45 -2.15
N GLU A 697 -30.68 4.00 -1.85
CA GLU A 697 -30.88 2.73 -1.17
C GLU A 697 -30.53 1.56 -2.11
N ASP A 698 -29.82 0.56 -1.56
CA ASP A 698 -29.51 -0.65 -2.31
C ASP A 698 -30.80 -1.43 -2.63
N PRO A 699 -31.13 -1.69 -3.91
CA PRO A 699 -32.30 -2.49 -4.26
C PRO A 699 -32.16 -3.96 -3.83
N ARG A 700 -30.93 -4.46 -3.67
CA ARG A 700 -30.66 -5.79 -3.13
C ARG A 700 -30.40 -5.70 -1.63
N LYS A 701 -30.97 -6.64 -0.89
CA LYS A 701 -30.82 -6.71 0.59
C LYS A 701 -29.99 -7.90 1.04
N ASP A 702 -29.62 -8.77 0.12
CA ASP A 702 -28.78 -9.93 0.36
C ASP A 702 -27.30 -9.57 0.15
N TYR A 703 -26.47 -9.76 1.17
CA TYR A 703 -25.04 -9.48 1.12
C TYR A 703 -24.24 -10.73 1.42
N LYS A 704 -23.16 -10.93 0.67
CA LYS A 704 -22.21 -12.00 0.89
C LYS A 704 -21.52 -11.79 2.23
N VAL A 705 -21.51 -12.81 3.08
CA VAL A 705 -20.75 -12.84 4.32
C VAL A 705 -19.27 -12.55 4.01
N PRO A 706 -18.65 -11.48 4.54
CA PRO A 706 -17.25 -11.17 4.28
C PRO A 706 -16.32 -12.08 5.09
N SER A 707 -15.06 -12.22 4.64
CA SER A 707 -13.99 -12.77 5.49
C SER A 707 -13.72 -11.81 6.64
N LEU A 708 -13.47 -12.36 7.83
CA LEU A 708 -13.07 -11.58 9.01
C LEU A 708 -11.55 -11.51 9.21
N PHE A 709 -10.76 -12.09 8.30
CA PHE A 709 -9.30 -11.93 8.36
C PHE A 709 -8.95 -10.45 8.30
N TYR A 710 -8.08 -9.96 9.18
CA TYR A 710 -7.65 -8.56 9.27
C TYR A 710 -8.75 -7.57 9.66
N VAL A 711 -9.91 -8.03 10.17
CA VAL A 711 -11.06 -7.16 10.42
C VAL A 711 -10.76 -6.08 11.47
N GLY A 712 -9.77 -6.31 12.35
CA GLY A 712 -9.33 -5.33 13.36
C GLY A 712 -8.89 -3.98 12.82
N SER A 713 -8.44 -3.90 11.56
CA SER A 713 -7.81 -2.71 10.97
C SER A 713 -8.32 -2.42 9.56
N THR A 714 -9.61 -2.66 9.27
CA THR A 714 -10.22 -2.35 7.96
C THR A 714 -11.52 -1.55 8.07
N ALA A 715 -11.61 -0.65 9.06
CA ALA A 715 -12.71 0.31 9.17
C ALA A 715 -12.74 1.27 7.96
N PRO A 716 -13.92 1.79 7.56
CA PRO A 716 -15.23 1.58 8.17
C PRO A 716 -15.82 0.17 7.89
N TYR A 717 -16.95 -0.18 8.51
CA TYR A 717 -17.55 -1.52 8.42
C TYR A 717 -18.95 -1.54 7.81
N TYR A 718 -19.43 -2.74 7.50
CA TYR A 718 -20.53 -3.07 6.59
C TYR A 718 -20.26 -2.70 5.13
N HIS A 719 -21.10 -3.22 4.23
CA HIS A 719 -20.97 -2.99 2.79
C HIS A 719 -20.99 -1.50 2.42
N ASP A 720 -21.63 -0.66 3.23
CA ASP A 720 -21.85 0.77 3.02
C ASP A 720 -20.94 1.67 3.90
N GLY A 721 -20.07 1.08 4.73
CA GLY A 721 -19.20 1.83 5.64
C GLY A 721 -19.95 2.62 6.72
N SER A 722 -21.15 2.20 7.10
CA SER A 722 -22.01 2.91 8.06
C SER A 722 -21.49 2.91 9.51
N GLU A 723 -20.59 2.00 9.87
CA GLU A 723 -19.99 1.93 11.21
C GLU A 723 -18.51 2.30 11.17
N ALA A 724 -18.09 3.24 12.02
CA ALA A 724 -16.73 3.76 12.02
C ALA A 724 -15.73 2.87 12.78
N SER A 725 -16.22 2.00 13.66
CA SER A 725 -15.40 1.14 14.52
C SER A 725 -16.04 -0.24 14.75
N LEU A 726 -15.27 -1.21 15.25
CA LEU A 726 -15.82 -2.53 15.61
C LEU A 726 -16.75 -2.40 16.82
N GLU A 727 -16.42 -1.48 17.73
CA GLU A 727 -17.22 -1.11 18.88
C GLU A 727 -18.61 -0.63 18.44
N ASP A 728 -18.67 0.34 17.51
CA ASP A 728 -19.93 0.84 16.96
C ASP A 728 -20.71 -0.27 16.25
N LEU A 729 -20.01 -1.08 15.45
CA LEU A 729 -20.63 -2.20 14.73
C LEU A 729 -21.27 -3.22 15.68
N ILE A 730 -20.61 -3.61 16.77
CA ILE A 730 -21.16 -4.58 17.73
C ILE A 730 -22.28 -3.95 18.56
N GLU A 731 -22.14 -2.67 18.93
CA GLU A 731 -23.13 -1.94 19.73
C GLU A 731 -24.44 -1.72 18.95
N HIS A 732 -24.32 -1.28 17.70
CA HIS A 732 -25.44 -0.97 16.83
C HIS A 732 -25.96 -2.18 16.04
N ASN A 733 -25.34 -3.37 16.17
CA ASN A 733 -25.70 -4.57 15.42
C ASN A 733 -27.20 -4.90 15.47
N GLN A 734 -27.86 -4.75 16.64
CA GLN A 734 -29.28 -5.08 16.84
C GLN A 734 -29.67 -6.47 16.32
N ASP A 735 -28.78 -7.47 16.52
CA ASP A 735 -28.94 -8.84 16.02
C ASP A 735 -29.15 -8.96 14.49
N ARG A 736 -28.70 -7.96 13.71
CA ARG A 736 -28.71 -8.03 12.23
C ARG A 736 -27.79 -9.14 11.73
N MET A 737 -26.63 -9.31 12.36
CA MET A 737 -25.71 -10.41 12.13
C MET A 737 -25.27 -11.01 13.47
N GLY A 738 -25.30 -12.34 13.58
CA GLY A 738 -25.21 -12.98 14.90
C GLY A 738 -26.25 -12.43 15.89
N ARG A 739 -26.10 -12.73 17.17
CA ARG A 739 -26.95 -12.19 18.24
C ARG A 739 -26.08 -11.60 19.34
N THR A 740 -26.03 -10.28 19.44
CA THR A 740 -25.20 -9.55 20.40
C THR A 740 -26.02 -8.72 21.39
N SER A 741 -27.32 -8.56 21.17
CA SER A 741 -28.22 -7.75 22.01
C SER A 741 -28.26 -8.18 23.49
N HIS A 742 -28.08 -9.48 23.73
CA HIS A 742 -28.06 -10.08 25.06
C HIS A 742 -26.73 -9.92 25.80
N LEU A 743 -25.66 -9.51 25.10
CA LEU A 743 -24.34 -9.33 25.69
C LEU A 743 -24.30 -8.02 26.49
N THR A 744 -23.70 -8.09 27.65
CA THR A 744 -23.31 -6.93 28.47
C THR A 744 -22.26 -6.08 27.75
N LYS A 745 -22.05 -4.85 28.21
CA LYS A 745 -20.99 -3.98 27.66
C LYS A 745 -19.60 -4.61 27.76
N GLY A 746 -19.31 -5.32 28.86
CA GLY A 746 -18.04 -6.03 29.05
C GLY A 746 -17.85 -7.16 28.04
N GLU A 747 -18.88 -8.00 27.85
CA GLU A 747 -18.83 -9.09 26.86
C GLU A 747 -18.70 -8.59 25.41
N ARG A 748 -19.29 -7.42 25.09
CA ARG A 748 -19.08 -6.77 23.78
C ARG A 748 -17.65 -6.30 23.60
N ALA A 749 -17.03 -5.74 24.63
CA ALA A 749 -15.62 -5.34 24.61
C ALA A 749 -14.70 -6.56 24.43
N GLU A 750 -14.95 -7.64 25.17
CA GLU A 750 -14.24 -8.93 25.02
C GLU A 750 -14.36 -9.46 23.58
N LEU A 751 -15.57 -9.45 23.00
CA LEU A 751 -15.78 -9.85 21.59
C LEU A 751 -15.00 -8.96 20.61
N VAL A 752 -15.00 -7.65 20.81
CA VAL A 752 -14.23 -6.71 19.97
C VAL A 752 -12.74 -6.95 20.11
N ALA A 753 -12.23 -7.20 21.32
CA ALA A 753 -10.83 -7.54 21.57
C ALA A 753 -10.41 -8.75 20.73
N TYR A 754 -11.19 -9.83 20.75
CA TYR A 754 -10.95 -10.99 19.88
C TYR A 754 -10.98 -10.64 18.39
N LEU A 755 -11.97 -9.87 17.92
CA LEU A 755 -12.08 -9.51 16.50
C LEU A 755 -10.86 -8.69 16.03
N LYS A 756 -10.23 -7.90 16.90
CA LYS A 756 -9.00 -7.17 16.57
C LYS A 756 -7.78 -8.08 16.36
N THR A 757 -7.82 -9.33 16.82
CA THR A 757 -6.74 -10.31 16.65
C THR A 757 -6.78 -11.06 15.31
N LEU A 758 -7.90 -10.98 14.58
CA LEU A 758 -8.16 -11.73 13.34
C LEU A 758 -7.59 -11.02 12.11
#